data_AF-A0A844TYV8-F1
#
_entry.id   AF-A0A844TYV8-F1
#
_cell.length_a   1.000
_cell.length_b   1.000
_cell.length_c   1.000
_cell.angle_alpha   90.00
_cell.angle_beta   90.00
_cell.angle_gamma   90.00
#
_symmetry.space_group_name_H-M   'P 1'
#
loop_
_entity.id
_entity.type
_entity.pdbx_description
1 polymer ?
#
loop_
_entity_poly.entity_id
_entity_poly.type
_entity_poly.pdbx_seq_one_letter_code
_entity_poly.pdbx_strand_id
1 'polypeptide(L)'
;MISKSTIDAVFDAARVEEVIGDFVHLKKAGSNYKGLSPFVNEKTPSFMVSPVKQIWKDFSSGKGGNAISFIMEHEHFTYPEAIRYLAKKYGIEIEETEQSQEEKEMLNEKESMFVVSEYAKKYFQEVLFNSEEGKAIGLSYFKERGFTEDTIREFGLGYSPDKWEAFTSDALGKGYSLEYLEKTGLTIVKEDRKFDRFKGRVMFPIMSMSGRVLGFGGRILTNDKKAAKYLNSPESDIYHKSKILYGISHAKQEIAKKDNCYLVEGYTDVIQMYQSGIKNVVASSGTALTPDQIRLVNRLTKNITMLYDGDAAGIRASFRGVDLILEAGMNVRVCPLPDGEDPDSFARKHSLEQLEKYFEENATDFIRYKANMLMDEAKHDPIKKADLIRDMVMSISKIPDQIQREVYVQECARIMDISEDVIFNSLAQQGRKELQEANKKYNEERKKLEVVHSKSEQRNRPEDDPLYILERKIIEILLLYGNVKEVFTELVYETNEENDIVVNEHKVEQKVYERVFLSLQEDEVHLTNSLFQKIYSNLIAYYNHNEWSLENYLKQLDTELSNEVTSIIMDDEKWTLHNWESQNIFVKQKTQGIAQYVSETILTLRMYLVNNLVEKYKQKLPAETNVKRSNEMLTVIMDYTSLINLFSKRLGQVTSRFKNIEG
;
A
#
# COMPACT_ATOMS: atom_id res chain seq x y z
N MET A 1 2.43 25.25 -7.36
CA MET A 1 1.66 25.11 -6.10
C MET A 1 2.24 23.91 -5.35
N ILE A 2 2.11 23.84 -4.03
CA ILE A 2 2.57 22.66 -3.29
C ILE A 2 1.65 21.49 -3.65
N SER A 3 2.21 20.31 -3.94
CA SER A 3 1.45 19.15 -4.41
C SER A 3 0.41 18.74 -3.37
N LYS A 4 -0.73 18.20 -3.84
CA LYS A 4 -1.81 17.78 -2.94
C LYS A 4 -1.35 16.67 -1.98
N SER A 5 -0.49 15.75 -2.46
CA SER A 5 0.16 14.74 -1.61
C SER A 5 0.96 15.39 -0.48
N THR A 6 1.74 16.43 -0.78
CA THR A 6 2.49 17.19 0.22
C THR A 6 1.57 17.94 1.18
N ILE A 7 0.51 18.59 0.68
CA ILE A 7 -0.47 19.29 1.52
C ILE A 7 -1.17 18.31 2.46
N ASP A 8 -1.68 17.20 1.94
CA ASP A 8 -2.38 16.18 2.72
C ASP A 8 -1.42 15.54 3.75
N ALA A 9 -0.16 15.28 3.38
CA ALA A 9 0.87 14.80 4.30
C ALA A 9 1.17 15.80 5.43
N VAL A 10 1.23 17.10 5.11
CA VAL A 10 1.41 18.17 6.10
C VAL A 10 0.19 18.26 7.03
N PHE A 11 -1.03 18.15 6.51
CA PHE A 11 -2.24 18.13 7.31
C PHE A 11 -2.34 16.89 8.22
N ASP A 12 -1.91 15.73 7.74
CA ASP A 12 -1.95 14.47 8.49
C ASP A 12 -0.88 14.43 9.60
N ALA A 13 0.31 15.01 9.34
CA ALA A 13 1.42 15.09 10.28
C ALA A 13 1.25 16.22 11.31
N ALA A 14 0.70 17.37 10.91
CA ALA A 14 0.59 18.52 11.78
C ALA A 14 -0.33 18.24 12.97
N ARG A 15 0.19 18.49 14.17
CA ARG A 15 -0.58 18.48 15.42
C ARG A 15 -0.72 19.90 15.93
N VAL A 16 -1.95 20.39 16.02
CA VAL A 16 -2.25 21.80 16.36
C VAL A 16 -1.62 22.23 17.68
N GLU A 17 -1.57 21.34 18.68
CA GLU A 17 -0.99 21.58 19.99
C GLU A 17 0.53 21.67 19.98
N GLU A 18 1.19 20.88 19.12
CA GLU A 18 2.65 20.92 18.94
C GLU A 18 3.06 22.16 18.14
N VAL A 19 2.31 22.48 17.09
CA VAL A 19 2.56 23.66 16.25
C VAL A 19 2.40 24.94 17.06
N ILE A 20 1.34 25.05 17.84
CA ILE A 20 1.09 26.25 18.66
C ILE A 20 2.03 26.31 19.87
N GLY A 21 2.39 25.15 20.45
CA GLY A 21 3.27 25.07 21.62
C GLY A 21 4.65 25.68 21.40
N ASP A 22 5.11 25.79 20.15
CA ASP A 22 6.36 26.48 19.79
C ASP A 22 6.30 27.99 20.02
N PHE A 23 5.11 28.60 19.96
CA PHE A 23 4.91 30.06 20.00
C PHE A 23 4.26 30.52 21.29
N VAL A 24 3.36 29.71 21.85
CA VAL A 24 2.54 30.08 23.00
C VAL A 24 2.73 29.08 24.12
N HIS A 25 2.98 29.58 25.32
CA HIS A 25 3.04 28.73 26.50
C HIS A 25 1.62 28.22 26.87
N LEU A 26 1.38 26.95 26.58
CA LEU A 26 0.11 26.26 26.82
C LEU A 26 0.14 25.47 28.13
N LYS A 27 -0.91 25.62 28.95
CA LYS A 27 -1.16 24.81 30.15
C LYS A 27 -2.35 23.88 29.92
N LYS A 28 -2.24 22.65 30.38
CA LYS A 28 -3.32 21.65 30.22
C LYS A 28 -4.54 22.04 31.05
N ALA A 29 -5.72 21.97 30.44
CA ALA A 29 -7.01 22.28 31.05
C ALA A 29 -8.05 21.24 30.59
N GLY A 30 -8.08 20.10 31.29
CA GLY A 30 -8.90 18.94 30.92
C GLY A 30 -8.37 18.26 29.65
N SER A 31 -9.26 18.06 28.66
CA SER A 31 -8.93 17.50 27.33
C SER A 31 -8.33 18.54 26.36
N ASN A 32 -8.29 19.81 26.76
CA ASN A 32 -7.81 20.93 25.96
C ASN A 32 -6.58 21.57 26.61
N TYR A 33 -5.94 22.48 25.89
CA TYR A 33 -4.90 23.36 26.40
C TYR A 33 -5.39 24.80 26.44
N LYS A 34 -4.85 25.58 27.38
CA LYS A 34 -5.19 26.99 27.59
C LYS A 34 -3.92 27.83 27.72
N GLY A 35 -3.90 29.00 27.09
CA GLY A 35 -2.80 29.96 27.12
C GLY A 35 -3.29 31.41 27.11
N LEU A 36 -2.35 32.34 27.20
CA LEU A 36 -2.61 33.75 26.90
C LEU A 36 -2.75 33.92 25.38
N SER A 37 -3.58 34.85 24.95
CA SER A 37 -3.69 35.20 23.53
C SER A 37 -2.35 35.68 22.99
N PRO A 38 -1.89 35.15 21.84
CA PRO A 38 -0.74 35.70 21.13
C PRO A 38 -1.11 36.92 20.27
N PHE A 39 -2.41 37.22 20.10
CA PHE A 39 -2.91 38.28 19.22
C PHE A 39 -3.31 39.55 19.99
N VAL A 40 -3.68 39.42 21.26
CA VAL A 40 -4.11 40.51 22.12
C VAL A 40 -3.35 40.45 23.43
N ASN A 41 -2.83 41.60 23.87
CA ASN A 41 -2.11 41.69 25.14
C ASN A 41 -3.11 41.63 26.31
N GLU A 42 -3.28 40.43 26.87
CA GLU A 42 -4.21 40.16 27.98
C GLU A 42 -3.50 39.57 29.21
N LYS A 43 -4.13 39.71 30.38
CA LYS A 43 -3.62 39.14 31.65
C LYS A 43 -4.29 37.83 32.06
N THR A 44 -5.44 37.52 31.49
CA THR A 44 -6.20 36.30 31.79
C THR A 44 -6.17 35.39 30.58
N PRO A 45 -5.84 34.08 30.72
CA PRO A 45 -5.82 33.17 29.58
C PRO A 45 -7.17 33.10 28.88
N SER A 46 -7.22 33.45 27.59
CA SER A 46 -8.41 33.30 26.74
C SER A 46 -8.15 32.49 25.47
N PHE A 47 -6.91 32.04 25.24
CA PHE A 47 -6.54 31.21 24.12
C PHE A 47 -6.73 29.72 24.43
N MET A 48 -7.50 29.02 23.61
CA MET A 48 -7.83 27.60 23.81
C MET A 48 -7.40 26.77 22.60
N VAL A 49 -6.75 25.64 22.86
CA VAL A 49 -6.35 24.67 21.83
C VAL A 49 -6.99 23.32 22.13
N SER A 50 -7.60 22.72 21.12
CA SER A 50 -8.26 21.43 21.21
C SER A 50 -7.52 20.43 20.31
N PRO A 51 -6.59 19.64 20.85
CA PRO A 51 -5.87 18.58 20.12
C PRO A 51 -6.84 17.66 19.36
N VAL A 52 -7.93 17.29 20.02
CA VAL A 52 -8.96 16.39 19.47
C VAL A 52 -9.65 16.96 18.23
N LYS A 53 -9.88 18.27 18.20
CA LYS A 53 -10.56 18.94 17.09
C LYS A 53 -9.56 19.43 16.04
N GLN A 54 -8.27 19.34 16.32
CA GLN A 54 -7.18 19.96 15.54
C GLN A 54 -7.45 21.44 15.24
N ILE A 55 -8.04 22.16 16.20
CA ILE A 55 -8.32 23.59 16.11
C ILE A 55 -7.91 24.35 17.36
N TRP A 56 -7.72 25.65 17.20
CA TRP A 56 -7.55 26.64 18.24
C TRP A 56 -8.62 27.73 18.12
N LYS A 57 -8.91 28.37 19.23
CA LYS A 57 -9.80 29.53 19.30
C LYS A 57 -9.25 30.51 20.32
N ASP A 58 -9.09 31.76 19.91
CA ASP A 58 -8.83 32.87 20.79
C ASP A 58 -10.14 33.61 21.08
N PHE A 59 -10.54 33.63 22.35
CA PHE A 59 -11.78 34.29 22.77
C PHE A 59 -11.62 35.82 22.91
N SER A 60 -10.39 36.33 22.99
CA SER A 60 -10.14 37.78 23.07
C SER A 60 -10.15 38.46 21.70
N SER A 61 -9.48 37.87 20.69
CA SER A 61 -9.46 38.39 19.32
C SER A 61 -10.62 37.88 18.45
N GLY A 62 -11.30 36.81 18.87
CA GLY A 62 -12.30 36.13 18.08
C GLY A 62 -11.74 35.25 16.95
N LYS A 63 -10.41 35.21 16.76
CA LYS A 63 -9.76 34.40 15.73
C LYS A 63 -9.73 32.91 16.10
N GLY A 64 -9.63 32.03 15.11
CA GLY A 64 -9.55 30.59 15.32
C GLY A 64 -9.46 29.80 14.03
N GLY A 65 -8.97 28.57 14.12
CA GLY A 65 -8.84 27.67 12.97
C GLY A 65 -7.93 26.48 13.28
N ASN A 66 -7.35 25.86 12.25
CA ASN A 66 -6.39 24.74 12.37
C ASN A 66 -4.93 25.22 12.54
N ALA A 67 -3.99 24.28 12.62
CA ALA A 67 -2.55 24.55 12.76
C ALA A 67 -2.00 25.51 11.68
N ILE A 68 -2.44 25.35 10.42
CA ILE A 68 -2.01 26.21 9.31
C ILE A 68 -2.54 27.63 9.48
N SER A 69 -3.83 27.77 9.78
CA SER A 69 -4.41 29.09 10.03
C SER A 69 -3.80 29.79 11.25
N PHE A 70 -3.29 29.04 12.25
CA PHE A 70 -2.53 29.65 13.35
C PHE A 70 -1.28 30.33 12.83
N ILE A 71 -0.47 29.61 12.05
CA ILE A 71 0.78 30.13 11.48
C ILE A 71 0.49 31.30 10.54
N MET A 72 -0.56 31.22 9.72
CA MET A 72 -0.98 32.32 8.86
C MET A 72 -1.37 33.56 9.67
N GLU A 73 -2.08 33.39 10.79
CA GLU A 73 -2.52 34.52 11.63
C GLU A 73 -1.42 35.09 12.53
N HIS A 74 -0.49 34.25 13.00
CA HIS A 74 0.58 34.61 13.93
C HIS A 74 1.82 35.16 13.23
N GLU A 75 2.31 34.44 12.21
CA GLU A 75 3.51 34.82 11.45
C GLU A 75 3.16 35.65 10.20
N HIS A 76 1.87 35.90 9.95
CA HIS A 76 1.38 36.59 8.75
C HIS A 76 1.77 35.91 7.44
N PHE A 77 1.97 34.59 7.48
CA PHE A 77 2.29 33.80 6.29
C PHE A 77 1.10 33.66 5.37
N THR A 78 1.37 33.65 4.06
CA THR A 78 0.42 33.17 3.07
C THR A 78 0.22 31.65 3.23
N TYR A 79 -0.90 31.12 2.72
CA TYR A 79 -1.21 29.69 2.85
C TYR A 79 -0.07 28.76 2.34
N PRO A 80 0.57 29.00 1.18
CA PRO A 80 1.72 28.21 0.74
C PRO A 80 2.91 28.31 1.69
N GLU A 81 3.22 29.51 2.21
CA GLU A 81 4.33 29.70 3.16
C GLU A 81 4.09 28.97 4.47
N ALA A 82 2.85 28.95 4.97
CA ALA A 82 2.48 28.18 6.16
C ALA A 82 2.63 26.66 5.94
N ILE A 83 2.28 26.14 4.76
CA ILE A 83 2.53 24.74 4.40
C ILE A 83 4.03 24.45 4.31
N ARG A 84 4.84 25.33 3.70
CA ARG A 84 6.31 25.13 3.62
C ARG A 84 6.96 25.11 5.01
N TYR A 85 6.49 25.98 5.91
CA TYR A 85 6.95 26.04 7.28
C TYR A 85 6.68 24.72 8.02
N LEU A 86 5.45 24.21 7.92
CA LEU A 86 5.07 22.95 8.57
C LEU A 86 5.74 21.74 7.92
N ALA A 87 5.86 21.69 6.59
CA ALA A 87 6.57 20.63 5.88
C ALA A 87 8.02 20.53 6.36
N LYS A 88 8.72 21.67 6.47
CA LYS A 88 10.08 21.72 7.02
C LYS A 88 10.15 21.24 8.47
N LYS A 89 9.18 21.62 9.31
CA LYS A 89 9.12 21.19 10.72
C LYS A 89 8.99 19.66 10.85
N TYR A 90 8.14 19.06 10.03
CA TYR A 90 7.84 17.63 10.07
C TYR A 90 8.72 16.78 9.14
N GLY A 91 9.74 17.37 8.50
CA GLY A 91 10.65 16.66 7.59
C GLY A 91 9.97 16.13 6.33
N ILE A 92 8.89 16.78 5.87
CA ILE A 92 8.15 16.42 4.67
C ILE A 92 8.80 17.14 3.48
N GLU A 93 9.27 16.37 2.51
CA GLU A 93 9.82 16.90 1.27
C GLU A 93 8.72 17.57 0.44
N ILE A 94 8.97 18.78 -0.06
CA ILE A 94 7.96 19.57 -0.76
C ILE A 94 8.07 19.30 -2.25
N GLU A 95 7.12 18.56 -2.78
CA GLU A 95 6.92 18.46 -4.23
C GLU A 95 6.11 19.68 -4.69
N GLU A 96 6.70 20.55 -5.53
CA GLU A 96 5.96 21.64 -6.16
C GLU A 96 5.45 21.18 -7.52
N THR A 97 4.12 21.15 -7.70
CA THR A 97 3.47 20.87 -8.98
C THR A 97 2.78 22.12 -9.52
N GLU A 98 2.93 22.38 -10.82
CA GLU A 98 1.94 23.19 -11.55
C GLU A 98 0.68 22.34 -11.68
N GLN A 99 -0.44 22.78 -11.08
CA GLN A 99 -1.71 22.09 -11.30
C GLN A 99 -2.01 22.14 -12.79
N SER A 100 -2.07 20.98 -13.42
CA SER A 100 -2.54 20.88 -14.80
C SER A 100 -3.96 21.44 -14.89
N GLN A 101 -4.33 21.89 -16.07
CA GLN A 101 -5.69 22.35 -16.34
C GLN A 101 -6.72 21.26 -15.97
N GLU A 102 -6.36 19.99 -16.19
CA GLU A 102 -7.17 18.81 -15.87
C GLU A 102 -7.40 18.63 -14.35
N GLU A 103 -6.39 18.87 -13.51
CA GLU A 103 -6.53 18.78 -12.05
C GLU A 103 -7.47 19.86 -11.49
N LYS A 104 -7.43 21.07 -12.05
CA LYS A 104 -8.35 22.15 -11.67
C LYS A 104 -9.78 21.83 -12.08
N GLU A 105 -9.96 21.24 -13.25
CA GLU A 105 -11.26 20.81 -13.75
C GLU A 105 -11.86 19.70 -12.87
N MET A 106 -11.06 18.69 -12.49
CA MET A 106 -11.49 17.65 -11.54
C MET A 106 -11.89 18.20 -10.16
N LEU A 107 -11.18 19.21 -9.65
CA LEU A 107 -11.53 19.84 -8.37
C LEU A 107 -12.85 20.63 -8.46
N ASN A 108 -13.04 21.40 -9.54
CA ASN A 108 -14.28 22.14 -9.79
C ASN A 108 -15.48 21.19 -9.97
N GLU A 109 -15.25 20.05 -10.61
CA GLU A 109 -16.24 19.00 -10.76
C GLU A 109 -16.68 18.42 -9.40
N LYS A 110 -15.72 18.04 -8.55
CA LYS A 110 -16.02 17.55 -7.19
C LYS A 110 -16.77 18.57 -6.35
N GLU A 111 -16.38 19.85 -6.39
CA GLU A 111 -17.12 20.91 -5.69
C GLU A 111 -18.55 21.04 -6.21
N SER A 112 -18.76 20.95 -7.51
CA SER A 112 -20.11 20.96 -8.11
C SER A 112 -20.96 19.78 -7.62
N MET A 113 -20.37 18.58 -7.51
CA MET A 113 -21.03 17.40 -6.95
C MET A 113 -21.38 17.55 -5.46
N PHE A 114 -20.51 18.20 -4.65
CA PHE A 114 -20.82 18.50 -3.25
C PHE A 114 -21.99 19.47 -3.13
N VAL A 115 -22.03 20.51 -3.97
CA VAL A 115 -23.13 21.49 -3.99
C VAL A 115 -24.46 20.80 -4.32
N VAL A 116 -24.47 19.92 -5.33
CA VAL A 116 -25.66 19.12 -5.68
C VAL A 116 -26.09 18.20 -4.56
N SER A 117 -25.15 17.54 -3.88
CA SER A 117 -25.45 16.62 -2.78
C SER A 117 -26.01 17.35 -1.55
N GLU A 118 -25.48 18.52 -1.23
CA GLU A 118 -26.02 19.37 -0.16
C GLU A 118 -27.42 19.89 -0.50
N TYR A 119 -27.64 20.26 -1.76
CA TYR A 119 -28.96 20.63 -2.25
C TYR A 119 -29.97 19.47 -2.10
N ALA A 120 -29.59 18.26 -2.51
CA ALA A 120 -30.43 17.08 -2.41
C ALA A 120 -30.83 16.77 -0.97
N LYS A 121 -29.89 16.90 -0.01
CA LYS A 121 -30.19 16.74 1.42
C LYS A 121 -31.28 17.73 1.86
N LYS A 122 -31.14 19.01 1.51
CA LYS A 122 -32.14 20.04 1.84
C LYS A 122 -33.50 19.73 1.21
N TYR A 123 -33.51 19.38 -0.07
CA TYR A 123 -34.73 19.02 -0.80
C TYR A 123 -35.45 17.84 -0.14
N PHE A 124 -34.76 16.71 0.13
CA PHE A 124 -35.41 15.54 0.72
C PHE A 124 -35.91 15.81 2.14
N GLN A 125 -35.22 16.64 2.90
CA GLN A 125 -35.67 17.05 4.23
C GLN A 125 -36.90 17.97 4.15
N GLU A 126 -36.92 18.93 3.23
CA GLU A 126 -38.08 19.79 2.97
C GLU A 126 -39.29 18.97 2.54
N VAL A 127 -39.11 18.03 1.63
CA VAL A 127 -40.18 17.10 1.20
C VAL A 127 -40.73 16.32 2.39
N LEU A 128 -39.87 15.75 3.24
CA LEU A 128 -40.27 14.99 4.42
C LEU A 128 -41.18 15.81 5.36
N PHE A 129 -40.79 17.06 5.64
CA PHE A 129 -41.47 17.90 6.64
C PHE A 129 -42.62 18.74 6.07
N ASN A 130 -42.66 19.03 4.78
CA ASN A 130 -43.59 20.00 4.22
C ASN A 130 -44.62 19.39 3.26
N SER A 131 -44.30 18.28 2.59
CA SER A 131 -45.25 17.63 1.68
C SER A 131 -46.24 16.71 2.41
N GLU A 132 -47.44 16.55 1.86
CA GLU A 132 -48.43 15.61 2.41
C GLU A 132 -47.91 14.17 2.39
N GLU A 133 -47.32 13.75 1.26
CA GLU A 133 -46.74 12.42 1.10
C GLU A 133 -45.57 12.17 2.07
N GLY A 134 -44.66 13.15 2.20
CA GLY A 134 -43.53 13.09 3.12
C GLY A 134 -43.96 12.95 4.58
N LYS A 135 -45.00 13.68 5.00
CA LYS A 135 -45.56 13.57 6.35
C LYS A 135 -46.28 12.25 6.57
N ALA A 136 -47.17 11.87 5.65
CA ALA A 136 -48.03 10.71 5.79
C ALA A 136 -47.25 9.39 5.74
N ILE A 137 -46.21 9.32 4.91
CA ILE A 137 -45.46 8.09 4.65
C ILE A 137 -44.08 8.15 5.33
N GLY A 138 -43.22 9.09 4.94
CA GLY A 138 -41.84 9.16 5.39
C GLY A 138 -41.69 9.46 6.88
N LEU A 139 -42.35 10.51 7.35
CA LEU A 139 -42.28 10.95 8.76
C LEU A 139 -42.96 9.94 9.67
N SER A 140 -44.11 9.39 9.26
CA SER A 140 -44.78 8.31 9.99
C SER A 140 -43.86 7.11 10.20
N TYR A 141 -43.14 6.68 9.16
CA TYR A 141 -42.17 5.59 9.28
C TYR A 141 -41.07 5.88 10.32
N PHE A 142 -40.48 7.08 10.29
CA PHE A 142 -39.45 7.43 11.28
C PHE A 142 -40.01 7.51 12.70
N LYS A 143 -41.26 7.98 12.87
CA LYS A 143 -41.96 8.01 14.17
C LYS A 143 -42.28 6.60 14.67
N GLU A 144 -42.72 5.70 13.80
CA GLU A 144 -42.93 4.28 14.13
C GLU A 144 -41.62 3.59 14.55
N ARG A 145 -40.49 4.02 13.98
CA ARG A 145 -39.16 3.61 14.42
C ARG A 145 -38.72 4.20 15.75
N GLY A 146 -39.46 5.17 16.30
CA GLY A 146 -39.16 5.82 17.57
C GLY A 146 -38.19 6.99 17.43
N PHE A 147 -37.91 7.49 16.23
CA PHE A 147 -37.05 8.66 16.05
C PHE A 147 -37.81 9.94 16.36
N THR A 148 -37.22 10.79 17.18
CA THR A 148 -37.73 12.14 17.48
C THR A 148 -37.51 13.08 16.31
N GLU A 149 -38.32 14.14 16.21
CA GLU A 149 -38.15 15.14 15.14
C GLU A 149 -36.78 15.84 15.22
N ASP A 150 -36.24 16.04 16.42
CA ASP A 150 -34.89 16.59 16.61
C ASP A 150 -33.83 15.66 16.03
N THR A 151 -33.91 14.36 16.32
CA THR A 151 -33.01 13.36 15.73
C THR A 151 -33.12 13.31 14.20
N ILE A 152 -34.34 13.36 13.67
CA ILE A 152 -34.60 13.39 12.22
C ILE A 152 -33.92 14.62 11.59
N ARG A 153 -34.00 15.79 12.25
CA ARG A 153 -33.35 17.02 11.78
C ARG A 153 -31.83 16.96 11.88
N GLU A 154 -31.29 16.49 13.00
CA GLU A 154 -29.86 16.38 13.28
C GLU A 154 -29.14 15.47 12.27
N PHE A 155 -29.73 14.32 11.93
CA PHE A 155 -29.18 13.41 10.93
C PHE A 155 -29.51 13.82 9.49
N GLY A 156 -30.32 14.87 9.29
CA GLY A 156 -30.72 15.33 7.96
C GLY A 156 -31.61 14.33 7.21
N LEU A 157 -32.36 13.49 7.94
CA LEU A 157 -33.19 12.47 7.31
C LEU A 157 -34.26 13.11 6.42
N GLY A 158 -34.57 12.45 5.31
CA GLY A 158 -35.46 12.98 4.29
C GLY A 158 -36.37 11.94 3.67
N TYR A 159 -37.17 12.37 2.69
CA TYR A 159 -38.03 11.49 1.90
C TYR A 159 -37.95 11.86 0.43
N SER A 160 -37.81 10.84 -0.42
CA SER A 160 -37.86 10.95 -1.87
C SER A 160 -39.23 10.46 -2.35
N PRO A 161 -40.06 11.33 -2.97
CA PRO A 161 -41.42 10.99 -3.38
C PRO A 161 -41.51 9.76 -4.29
N ASP A 162 -42.66 9.09 -4.31
CA ASP A 162 -42.95 8.00 -5.23
C ASP A 162 -43.32 8.52 -6.65
N LYS A 163 -42.45 9.39 -7.18
CA LYS A 163 -42.57 10.00 -8.51
C LYS A 163 -41.27 9.78 -9.27
N TRP A 164 -41.37 9.65 -10.59
CA TRP A 164 -40.21 9.31 -11.42
C TRP A 164 -39.17 10.43 -11.52
N GLU A 165 -39.58 11.70 -11.49
CA GLU A 165 -38.67 12.83 -11.75
C GLU A 165 -38.87 13.98 -10.75
N ALA A 166 -39.29 13.69 -9.52
CA ALA A 166 -39.59 14.73 -8.53
C ALA A 166 -38.34 15.56 -8.18
N PHE A 167 -37.27 14.90 -7.73
CA PHE A 167 -36.01 15.57 -7.43
C PHE A 167 -35.33 16.09 -8.70
N THR A 168 -35.25 15.26 -9.74
CA THR A 168 -34.56 15.60 -10.99
C THR A 168 -35.15 16.86 -11.62
N SER A 169 -36.48 16.97 -11.72
CA SER A 169 -37.12 18.14 -12.33
C SER A 169 -36.94 19.41 -11.50
N ASP A 170 -37.04 19.30 -10.18
CA ASP A 170 -36.88 20.43 -9.28
C ASP A 170 -35.42 20.96 -9.26
N ALA A 171 -34.43 20.05 -9.25
CA ALA A 171 -33.02 20.42 -9.33
C ALA A 171 -32.69 21.12 -10.66
N LEU A 172 -33.17 20.60 -11.79
CA LEU A 172 -33.00 21.26 -13.09
C LEU A 172 -33.70 22.63 -13.13
N GLY A 173 -34.89 22.74 -12.54
CA GLY A 173 -35.63 24.00 -12.42
C GLY A 173 -34.90 25.07 -11.60
N LYS A 174 -34.05 24.67 -10.64
CA LYS A 174 -33.18 25.57 -9.87
C LYS A 174 -31.79 25.80 -10.49
N GLY A 175 -31.56 25.30 -11.70
CA GLY A 175 -30.33 25.56 -12.47
C GLY A 175 -29.16 24.62 -12.18
N TYR A 176 -29.38 23.49 -11.49
CA TYR A 176 -28.34 22.47 -11.35
C TYR A 176 -28.14 21.70 -12.66
N SER A 177 -26.89 21.38 -13.01
CA SER A 177 -26.57 20.64 -14.23
C SER A 177 -26.97 19.16 -14.12
N LEU A 178 -27.59 18.61 -15.18
CA LEU A 178 -27.93 17.19 -15.28
C LEU A 178 -26.72 16.28 -15.11
N GLU A 179 -25.57 16.71 -15.63
CA GLU A 179 -24.31 15.97 -15.53
C GLU A 179 -23.93 15.67 -14.07
N TYR A 180 -24.02 16.66 -13.18
CA TYR A 180 -23.69 16.48 -11.76
C TYR A 180 -24.77 15.72 -11.00
N LEU A 181 -26.03 15.81 -11.42
CA LEU A 181 -27.12 14.98 -10.87
C LEU A 181 -26.92 13.49 -11.19
N GLU A 182 -26.40 13.18 -12.37
CA GLU A 182 -26.05 11.83 -12.79
C GLU A 182 -24.77 11.35 -12.10
N LYS A 183 -23.69 12.14 -12.09
CA LYS A 183 -22.39 11.78 -11.48
C LYS A 183 -22.49 11.56 -9.97
N THR A 184 -23.36 12.30 -9.27
CA THR A 184 -23.67 12.06 -7.84
C THR A 184 -24.54 10.82 -7.61
N GLY A 185 -25.06 10.23 -8.68
CA GLY A 185 -25.90 9.03 -8.66
C GLY A 185 -27.34 9.29 -8.20
N LEU A 186 -27.75 10.54 -8.03
CA LEU A 186 -29.12 10.90 -7.60
C LEU A 186 -30.13 10.73 -8.73
N THR A 187 -29.70 10.99 -9.97
CA THR A 187 -30.47 10.80 -11.21
C THR A 187 -29.90 9.65 -12.02
N ILE A 188 -30.76 8.84 -12.62
CA ILE A 188 -30.39 7.84 -13.62
C ILE A 188 -30.80 8.40 -14.98
N VAL A 189 -29.84 8.52 -15.90
CA VAL A 189 -30.07 8.91 -17.29
C VAL A 189 -29.99 7.65 -18.16
N LYS A 190 -31.00 7.44 -19.00
CA LYS A 190 -31.08 6.33 -19.96
C LYS A 190 -31.74 6.83 -21.24
N GLU A 191 -30.95 6.92 -22.31
CA GLU A 191 -31.41 7.44 -23.61
C GLU A 191 -32.12 8.80 -23.42
N ASP A 192 -33.40 8.91 -23.76
CA ASP A 192 -34.22 10.13 -23.60
C ASP A 192 -34.94 10.23 -22.26
N ARG A 193 -34.70 9.30 -21.32
CA ARG A 193 -35.36 9.28 -20.00
C ARG A 193 -34.37 9.60 -18.89
N LYS A 194 -34.82 10.42 -17.96
CA LYS A 194 -34.15 10.70 -16.69
C LYS A 194 -35.12 10.37 -15.57
N PHE A 195 -34.63 9.79 -14.47
CA PHE A 195 -35.48 9.50 -13.32
C PHE A 195 -34.69 9.42 -12.02
N ASP A 196 -35.38 9.68 -10.91
CA ASP A 196 -34.83 9.68 -9.56
C ASP A 196 -34.44 8.25 -9.14
N ARG A 197 -33.18 8.06 -8.74
CA ARG A 197 -32.68 6.76 -8.24
C ARG A 197 -33.42 6.29 -7.00
N PHE A 198 -33.77 7.22 -6.12
CA PHE A 198 -34.29 6.94 -4.78
C PHE A 198 -35.81 7.08 -4.69
N LYS A 199 -36.54 7.01 -5.80
CA LYS A 199 -38.01 7.06 -5.84
C LYS A 199 -38.66 6.21 -4.74
N GLY A 200 -39.57 6.82 -3.97
CA GLY A 200 -40.38 6.16 -2.94
C GLY A 200 -39.60 5.67 -1.72
N ARG A 201 -38.50 6.34 -1.35
CA ARG A 201 -37.61 5.92 -0.26
C ARG A 201 -37.46 7.00 0.80
N VAL A 202 -37.33 6.55 2.06
CA VAL A 202 -36.78 7.40 3.12
C VAL A 202 -35.27 7.47 2.99
N MET A 203 -34.72 8.65 3.22
CA MET A 203 -33.36 9.02 2.86
C MET A 203 -32.50 9.22 4.10
N PHE A 204 -31.29 8.65 4.05
CA PHE A 204 -30.24 8.72 5.06
C PHE A 204 -29.01 9.37 4.42
N PRO A 205 -28.75 10.67 4.64
CA PRO A 205 -27.57 11.32 4.09
C PRO A 205 -26.29 10.71 4.65
N ILE A 206 -25.34 10.38 3.79
CA ILE A 206 -24.03 9.87 4.17
C ILE A 206 -23.04 11.02 4.10
N MET A 207 -22.42 11.35 5.24
CA MET A 207 -21.57 12.53 5.39
C MET A 207 -20.11 12.14 5.60
N SER A 208 -19.20 12.97 5.10
CA SER A 208 -17.77 12.88 5.38
C SER A 208 -17.47 13.14 6.86
N MET A 209 -16.23 12.88 7.28
CA MET A 209 -15.74 13.30 8.60
C MET A 209 -15.93 14.81 8.84
N SER A 210 -15.86 15.65 7.80
CA SER A 210 -16.07 17.10 7.90
C SER A 210 -17.55 17.52 7.89
N GLY A 211 -18.48 16.61 7.62
CA GLY A 211 -19.92 16.88 7.56
C GLY A 211 -20.45 17.24 6.17
N ARG A 212 -19.63 17.14 5.12
CA ARG A 212 -20.09 17.31 3.73
C ARG A 212 -20.91 16.09 3.30
N VAL A 213 -22.03 16.31 2.60
CA VAL A 213 -22.83 15.20 2.06
C VAL A 213 -22.12 14.58 0.87
N LEU A 214 -21.85 13.28 0.95
CA LEU A 214 -21.17 12.50 -0.07
C LEU A 214 -22.15 11.71 -0.94
N GLY A 215 -23.22 11.22 -0.32
CA GLY A 215 -24.22 10.38 -0.97
C GLY A 215 -25.37 10.06 -0.03
N PHE A 216 -26.18 9.08 -0.39
CA PHE A 216 -27.39 8.74 0.36
C PHE A 216 -27.60 7.23 0.46
N GLY A 217 -28.05 6.78 1.61
CA GLY A 217 -28.79 5.53 1.77
C GLY A 217 -30.29 5.79 1.60
N GLY A 218 -31.01 4.84 1.02
CA GLY A 218 -32.44 4.94 0.76
C GLY A 218 -33.15 3.64 1.08
N ARG A 219 -34.14 3.68 1.97
CA ARG A 219 -34.97 2.51 2.30
C ARG A 219 -36.33 2.61 1.64
N ILE A 220 -36.72 1.57 0.90
CA ILE A 220 -38.07 1.46 0.34
C ILE A 220 -39.07 1.12 1.44
N LEU A 221 -40.23 1.75 1.39
CA LEU A 221 -41.32 1.54 2.36
C LEU A 221 -42.39 0.59 1.84
N THR A 222 -42.45 0.36 0.52
CA THR A 222 -43.38 -0.57 -0.10
C THR A 222 -42.84 -2.00 -0.08
N ASN A 223 -43.74 -2.98 0.02
CA ASN A 223 -43.42 -4.42 0.05
C ASN A 223 -43.16 -5.01 -1.35
N ASP A 224 -42.46 -4.27 -2.21
CA ASP A 224 -42.05 -4.81 -3.51
C ASP A 224 -40.94 -5.86 -3.31
N LYS A 225 -41.31 -7.14 -3.45
CA LYS A 225 -40.39 -8.29 -3.30
C LYS A 225 -39.22 -8.26 -4.31
N LYS A 226 -39.32 -7.49 -5.40
CA LYS A 226 -38.26 -7.37 -6.41
C LYS A 226 -37.27 -6.24 -6.12
N ALA A 227 -37.58 -5.31 -5.23
CA ALA A 227 -36.74 -4.17 -4.93
C ALA A 227 -35.88 -4.42 -3.68
N ALA A 228 -34.60 -4.03 -3.72
CA ALA A 228 -33.74 -4.09 -2.54
C ALA A 228 -34.27 -3.18 -1.43
N LYS A 229 -34.38 -3.73 -0.20
CA LYS A 229 -34.88 -3.04 0.99
C LYS A 229 -34.12 -1.74 1.25
N TYR A 230 -32.79 -1.79 1.13
CA TYR A 230 -31.89 -0.64 1.19
C TYR A 230 -31.14 -0.48 -0.13
N LEU A 231 -30.93 0.76 -0.54
CA LEU A 231 -30.16 1.16 -1.71
C LEU A 231 -29.21 2.27 -1.30
N ASN A 232 -27.93 2.16 -1.60
CA ASN A 232 -26.98 3.26 -1.41
C ASN A 232 -26.72 3.94 -2.75
N SER A 233 -26.22 5.19 -2.70
CA SER A 233 -25.61 5.83 -3.86
C SER A 233 -24.56 4.89 -4.50
N PRO A 234 -24.45 4.91 -5.85
CA PRO A 234 -23.35 4.22 -6.52
C PRO A 234 -22.01 4.88 -6.16
N GLU A 235 -20.90 4.17 -6.43
CA GLU A 235 -19.56 4.77 -6.34
C GLU A 235 -19.47 6.02 -7.22
N SER A 236 -18.82 7.06 -6.71
CA SER A 236 -18.61 8.34 -7.41
C SER A 236 -17.32 9.00 -6.92
N ASP A 237 -16.91 10.08 -7.56
CA ASP A 237 -15.71 10.85 -7.21
C ASP A 237 -15.72 11.45 -5.80
N ILE A 238 -16.92 11.58 -5.20
CA ILE A 238 -17.10 12.09 -3.84
C ILE A 238 -17.57 11.00 -2.85
N TYR A 239 -18.01 9.83 -3.33
CA TYR A 239 -18.55 8.77 -2.48
C TYR A 239 -17.96 7.41 -2.81
N HIS A 240 -17.19 6.91 -1.85
CA HIS A 240 -16.65 5.56 -1.86
C HIS A 240 -17.13 4.79 -0.65
N LYS A 241 -17.98 3.78 -0.87
CA LYS A 241 -18.64 3.04 0.22
C LYS A 241 -17.62 2.35 1.13
N SER A 242 -16.53 1.85 0.54
CA SER A 242 -15.43 1.20 1.27
C SER A 242 -14.59 2.17 2.10
N LYS A 243 -14.76 3.49 1.97
CA LYS A 243 -13.94 4.52 2.64
C LYS A 243 -14.76 5.43 3.54
N ILE A 244 -15.99 5.06 3.88
CA ILE A 244 -16.84 5.89 4.74
C ILE A 244 -17.63 5.04 5.74
N LEU A 245 -17.84 5.61 6.92
CA LEU A 245 -18.71 5.06 7.97
C LEU A 245 -19.87 6.01 8.20
N TYR A 246 -21.09 5.49 8.23
CA TYR A 246 -22.26 6.29 8.55
C TYR A 246 -22.22 6.75 10.02
N GLY A 247 -22.67 7.98 10.27
CA GLY A 247 -22.65 8.59 11.61
C GLY A 247 -21.30 9.17 12.03
N ILE A 248 -20.23 8.97 11.26
CA ILE A 248 -18.87 9.39 11.65
C ILE A 248 -18.76 10.90 11.92
N SER A 249 -19.47 11.74 11.15
CA SER A 249 -19.53 13.19 11.36
C SER A 249 -20.08 13.56 12.73
N HIS A 250 -21.11 12.83 13.18
CA HIS A 250 -21.80 13.04 14.45
C HIS A 250 -21.02 12.42 15.61
N ALA A 251 -20.38 11.27 15.38
CA ALA A 251 -19.76 10.46 16.43
C ALA A 251 -18.32 10.86 16.75
N LYS A 252 -17.57 11.46 15.81
CA LYS A 252 -16.11 11.68 15.93
C LYS A 252 -15.64 12.32 17.24
N GLN A 253 -16.41 13.28 17.77
CA GLN A 253 -16.05 13.97 19.02
C GLN A 253 -16.18 13.05 20.23
N GLU A 254 -17.27 12.28 20.29
CA GLU A 254 -17.54 11.38 21.40
C GLU A 254 -16.70 10.10 21.31
N ILE A 255 -16.35 9.63 20.10
CA ILE A 255 -15.38 8.54 19.90
C ILE A 255 -14.04 8.89 20.56
N ALA A 256 -13.49 10.07 20.24
CA ALA A 256 -12.21 10.49 20.79
C ALA A 256 -12.29 10.77 22.30
N LYS A 257 -13.40 11.34 22.78
CA LYS A 257 -13.61 11.67 24.20
C LYS A 257 -13.78 10.43 25.08
N LYS A 258 -14.55 9.44 24.63
CA LYS A 258 -14.77 8.18 25.36
C LYS A 258 -13.69 7.13 25.09
N ASP A 259 -12.75 7.43 24.19
CA ASP A 259 -11.71 6.52 23.72
C ASP A 259 -12.25 5.13 23.33
N ASN A 260 -13.40 5.11 22.66
CA ASN A 260 -14.03 3.89 22.17
C ASN A 260 -14.97 4.23 21.00
N CYS A 261 -14.97 3.39 19.98
CA CYS A 261 -15.91 3.47 18.87
C CYS A 261 -16.82 2.25 18.85
N TYR A 262 -18.12 2.46 19.01
CA TYR A 262 -19.11 1.40 18.82
C TYR A 262 -19.38 1.21 17.33
N LEU A 263 -19.19 -0.01 16.83
CA LEU A 263 -19.42 -0.36 15.43
C LEU A 263 -20.65 -1.26 15.31
N VAL A 264 -21.68 -0.76 14.61
CA VAL A 264 -22.95 -1.45 14.32
C VAL A 264 -23.11 -1.67 12.80
N GLU A 265 -24.14 -2.41 12.37
CA GLU A 265 -24.29 -2.77 10.95
C GLU A 265 -25.03 -1.70 10.12
N GLY A 266 -26.10 -1.12 10.68
CA GLY A 266 -27.08 -0.34 9.94
C GLY A 266 -27.22 1.14 10.33
N TYR A 267 -27.89 1.88 9.45
CA TYR A 267 -28.21 3.30 9.66
C TYR A 267 -29.07 3.52 10.90
N THR A 268 -30.10 2.69 11.06
CA THR A 268 -31.09 2.82 12.13
C THR A 268 -30.49 2.59 13.49
N ASP A 269 -29.54 1.66 13.56
CA ASP A 269 -28.80 1.28 14.76
C ASP A 269 -28.01 2.48 15.28
N VAL A 270 -27.26 3.15 14.38
CA VAL A 270 -26.51 4.38 14.69
C VAL A 270 -27.44 5.46 15.22
N ILE A 271 -28.54 5.74 14.50
CA ILE A 271 -29.47 6.82 14.85
C ILE A 271 -30.13 6.54 16.20
N GLN A 272 -30.58 5.31 16.43
CA GLN A 272 -31.28 4.92 17.64
C GLN A 272 -30.34 4.93 18.87
N MET A 273 -29.12 4.42 18.72
CA MET A 273 -28.09 4.45 19.75
C MET A 273 -27.70 5.89 20.08
N TYR A 274 -27.52 6.73 19.07
CA TYR A 274 -27.24 8.16 19.24
C TYR A 274 -28.37 8.86 20.00
N GLN A 275 -29.62 8.61 19.62
CA GLN A 275 -30.80 9.18 20.29
C GLN A 275 -30.89 8.72 21.75
N SER A 276 -30.48 7.49 22.05
CA SER A 276 -30.47 6.92 23.40
C SER A 276 -29.28 7.41 24.24
N GLY A 277 -28.42 8.26 23.67
CA GLY A 277 -27.29 8.91 24.35
C GLY A 277 -25.93 8.29 24.07
N ILE A 278 -25.87 7.15 23.38
CA ILE A 278 -24.61 6.51 22.95
C ILE A 278 -24.16 7.15 21.64
N LYS A 279 -23.40 8.25 21.75
CA LYS A 279 -23.05 9.11 20.61
C LYS A 279 -21.77 8.71 19.88
N ASN A 280 -20.97 7.79 20.41
CA ASN A 280 -19.72 7.30 19.83
C ASN A 280 -19.95 6.05 18.95
N VAL A 281 -20.98 6.07 18.10
CA VAL A 281 -21.44 4.92 17.31
C VAL A 281 -21.41 5.21 15.81
N VAL A 282 -20.97 4.22 15.01
CA VAL A 282 -20.86 4.31 13.55
C VAL A 282 -21.24 2.98 12.88
N ALA A 283 -21.56 3.02 11.58
CA ALA A 283 -21.90 1.82 10.81
C ALA A 283 -21.19 1.71 9.47
N SER A 284 -20.90 0.47 9.04
CA SER A 284 -20.44 0.17 7.68
C SER A 284 -21.57 0.25 6.64
N SER A 285 -22.83 0.23 7.08
CA SER A 285 -24.02 0.64 6.31
C SER A 285 -24.20 -0.06 4.96
N GLY A 286 -24.37 -1.38 5.03
CA GLY A 286 -24.71 -2.23 3.89
C GLY A 286 -23.51 -2.79 3.12
N THR A 287 -22.31 -2.74 3.68
CA THR A 287 -21.11 -3.46 3.23
C THR A 287 -20.44 -4.15 4.40
N ALA A 288 -19.65 -5.20 4.11
CA ALA A 288 -18.68 -5.70 5.06
C ALA A 288 -17.70 -4.58 5.46
N LEU A 289 -17.26 -4.61 6.72
CA LEU A 289 -16.23 -3.70 7.23
C LEU A 289 -14.96 -3.79 6.37
N THR A 290 -14.32 -2.66 6.11
CA THR A 290 -13.10 -2.57 5.28
C THR A 290 -11.91 -2.01 6.07
N PRO A 291 -10.67 -2.29 5.63
CA PRO A 291 -9.46 -1.68 6.22
C PRO A 291 -9.47 -0.14 6.19
N ASP A 292 -10.01 0.46 5.12
CA ASP A 292 -10.11 1.93 5.01
C ASP A 292 -11.07 2.53 6.04
N GLN A 293 -12.19 1.87 6.32
CA GLN A 293 -13.11 2.28 7.37
C GLN A 293 -12.47 2.16 8.76
N ILE A 294 -11.71 1.08 9.01
CA ILE A 294 -10.97 0.90 10.25
C ILE A 294 -9.91 1.99 10.41
N ARG A 295 -9.19 2.34 9.34
CA ARG A 295 -8.24 3.46 9.33
C ARG A 295 -8.90 4.79 9.69
N LEU A 296 -10.14 5.04 9.27
CA LEU A 296 -10.85 6.25 9.69
C LEU A 296 -11.08 6.30 11.20
N VAL A 297 -11.44 5.18 11.82
CA VAL A 297 -11.63 5.10 13.28
C VAL A 297 -10.29 5.19 14.01
N ASN A 298 -9.23 4.58 13.47
CA ASN A 298 -7.87 4.59 14.01
C ASN A 298 -7.30 6.02 14.19
N ARG A 299 -7.78 6.98 13.39
CA ARG A 299 -7.45 8.41 13.54
C ARG A 299 -8.04 9.05 14.80
N LEU A 300 -9.07 8.44 15.38
CA LEU A 300 -9.84 8.98 16.51
C LEU A 300 -9.61 8.23 17.82
N THR A 301 -9.45 6.90 17.76
CA THR A 301 -9.21 6.02 18.92
C THR A 301 -8.55 4.73 18.45
N LYS A 302 -7.87 4.03 19.36
CA LYS A 302 -7.38 2.66 19.15
C LYS A 302 -8.39 1.58 19.49
N ASN A 303 -9.51 1.92 20.15
CA ASN A 303 -10.45 0.94 20.68
C ASN A 303 -11.77 0.91 19.89
N ILE A 304 -12.13 -0.28 19.42
CA ILE A 304 -13.40 -0.55 18.74
C ILE A 304 -14.17 -1.59 19.56
N THR A 305 -15.43 -1.33 19.83
CA THR A 305 -16.37 -2.30 20.39
C THR A 305 -17.42 -2.64 19.35
N MET A 306 -17.46 -3.90 18.92
CA MET A 306 -18.45 -4.37 17.95
C MET A 306 -19.78 -4.69 18.64
N LEU A 307 -20.87 -4.18 18.06
CA LEU A 307 -22.26 -4.36 18.48
C LEU A 307 -23.07 -4.83 17.27
N TYR A 308 -22.85 -6.06 16.83
CA TYR A 308 -23.58 -6.65 15.70
C TYR A 308 -24.75 -7.49 16.20
N ASP A 309 -25.65 -7.83 15.27
CA ASP A 309 -26.83 -8.63 15.56
C ASP A 309 -26.42 -10.00 16.13
N GLY A 310 -27.18 -10.49 17.12
CA GLY A 310 -26.94 -11.79 17.76
C GLY A 310 -27.27 -13.01 16.87
N ASP A 311 -27.60 -12.81 15.60
CA ASP A 311 -27.92 -13.89 14.68
C ASP A 311 -26.65 -14.54 14.08
N ALA A 312 -26.84 -15.67 13.38
CA ALA A 312 -25.71 -16.40 12.80
C ALA A 312 -24.95 -15.57 11.74
N ALA A 313 -25.59 -14.61 11.07
CA ALA A 313 -24.94 -13.74 10.09
C ALA A 313 -24.10 -12.66 10.79
N GLY A 314 -24.63 -12.02 11.83
CA GLY A 314 -23.96 -11.02 12.65
C GLY A 314 -22.76 -11.60 13.41
N ILE A 315 -22.86 -12.83 13.93
CA ILE A 315 -21.72 -13.53 14.55
C ILE A 315 -20.58 -13.75 13.55
N ARG A 316 -20.89 -14.24 12.34
CA ARG A 316 -19.88 -14.43 11.28
C ARG A 316 -19.28 -13.11 10.81
N ALA A 317 -20.10 -12.06 10.70
CA ALA A 317 -19.64 -10.72 10.36
C ALA A 317 -18.70 -10.16 11.45
N SER A 318 -19.00 -10.45 12.72
CA SER A 318 -18.18 -10.05 13.87
C SER A 318 -16.80 -10.69 13.82
N PHE A 319 -16.69 -12.00 13.59
CA PHE A 319 -15.39 -12.66 13.50
C PHE A 319 -14.51 -12.09 12.38
N ARG A 320 -15.08 -11.82 11.21
CA ARG A 320 -14.33 -11.18 10.11
C ARG A 320 -13.91 -9.75 10.47
N GLY A 321 -14.80 -9.00 11.12
CA GLY A 321 -14.50 -7.64 11.56
C GLY A 321 -13.37 -7.61 12.59
N VAL A 322 -13.40 -8.52 13.57
CA VAL A 322 -12.33 -8.73 14.56
C VAL A 322 -10.98 -8.89 13.88
N ASP A 323 -10.86 -9.82 12.92
CA ASP A 323 -9.58 -10.09 12.26
C ASP A 323 -9.04 -8.85 11.53
N LEU A 324 -9.90 -8.11 10.83
CA LEU A 324 -9.52 -6.87 10.14
C LEU A 324 -9.08 -5.76 11.11
N ILE A 325 -9.72 -5.65 12.28
CA ILE A 325 -9.39 -4.65 13.30
C ILE A 325 -8.05 -4.99 13.96
N LEU A 326 -7.82 -6.27 14.28
CA LEU A 326 -6.56 -6.76 14.82
C LEU A 326 -5.41 -6.54 13.83
N GLU A 327 -5.62 -6.85 12.55
CA GLU A 327 -4.65 -6.62 11.46
C GLU A 327 -4.27 -5.14 11.32
N ALA A 328 -5.21 -4.22 11.57
CA ALA A 328 -4.95 -2.79 11.59
C ALA A 328 -4.20 -2.29 12.85
N GLY A 329 -3.81 -3.19 13.76
CA GLY A 329 -3.13 -2.87 15.02
C GLY A 329 -4.02 -2.11 16.00
N MET A 330 -5.32 -2.40 16.00
CA MET A 330 -6.30 -1.78 16.88
C MET A 330 -6.83 -2.78 17.91
N ASN A 331 -7.32 -2.26 19.04
CA ASN A 331 -7.94 -3.06 20.09
C ASN A 331 -9.41 -3.30 19.73
N VAL A 332 -9.83 -4.57 19.78
CA VAL A 332 -11.22 -4.95 19.53
C VAL A 332 -11.83 -5.66 20.72
N ARG A 333 -13.03 -5.21 21.09
CA ARG A 333 -13.95 -5.94 21.98
C ARG A 333 -15.23 -6.25 21.21
N VAL A 334 -15.92 -7.30 21.63
CA VAL A 334 -17.24 -7.66 21.11
C VAL A 334 -18.20 -7.66 22.28
N CYS A 335 -19.34 -7.00 22.12
CA CYS A 335 -20.39 -7.01 23.12
C CYS A 335 -21.63 -7.71 22.53
N PRO A 336 -21.90 -8.97 22.91
CA PRO A 336 -23.09 -9.68 22.47
C PRO A 336 -24.34 -9.04 23.07
N LEU A 337 -25.35 -8.86 22.22
CA LEU A 337 -26.68 -8.46 22.66
C LEU A 337 -27.51 -9.69 23.06
N PRO A 338 -28.56 -9.52 23.89
CA PRO A 338 -29.46 -10.61 24.23
C PRO A 338 -30.14 -11.21 22.99
N ASP A 339 -30.51 -12.49 23.07
CA ASP A 339 -31.15 -13.21 21.97
C ASP A 339 -32.38 -12.47 21.41
N GLY A 340 -32.39 -12.27 20.10
CA GLY A 340 -33.48 -11.60 19.39
C GLY A 340 -33.48 -10.07 19.48
N GLU A 341 -32.46 -9.47 20.09
CA GLU A 341 -32.23 -8.02 20.06
C GLU A 341 -31.20 -7.64 18.98
N ASP A 342 -31.45 -6.53 18.30
CA ASP A 342 -30.48 -5.78 17.50
C ASP A 342 -30.12 -4.47 18.23
N PRO A 343 -29.10 -3.70 17.81
CA PRO A 343 -28.76 -2.48 18.51
C PRO A 343 -29.89 -1.44 18.53
N ASP A 344 -30.75 -1.39 17.52
CA ASP A 344 -31.94 -0.52 17.46
C ASP A 344 -32.96 -0.92 18.55
N SER A 345 -33.40 -2.16 18.57
CA SER A 345 -34.38 -2.68 19.53
C SER A 345 -33.87 -2.67 20.96
N PHE A 346 -32.59 -2.99 21.16
CA PHE A 346 -31.96 -2.95 22.47
C PHE A 346 -31.91 -1.51 23.02
N ALA A 347 -31.46 -0.55 22.20
CA ALA A 347 -31.40 0.86 22.58
C ALA A 347 -32.78 1.46 22.90
N ARG A 348 -33.84 1.05 22.19
CA ARG A 348 -35.21 1.53 22.48
C ARG A 348 -35.76 1.06 23.82
N LYS A 349 -35.34 -0.11 24.30
CA LYS A 349 -35.88 -0.74 25.51
C LYS A 349 -35.17 -0.31 26.80
N HIS A 350 -34.02 0.34 26.70
CA HIS A 350 -33.14 0.61 27.83
C HIS A 350 -32.78 2.09 27.96
N SER A 351 -32.58 2.56 29.19
CA SER A 351 -32.03 3.89 29.44
C SER A 351 -30.54 3.96 29.13
N LEU A 352 -29.99 5.18 28.98
CA LEU A 352 -28.56 5.39 28.77
C LEU A 352 -27.70 4.67 29.83
N GLU A 353 -28.08 4.80 31.10
CA GLU A 353 -27.37 4.17 32.22
C GLU A 353 -27.38 2.65 32.13
N GLN A 354 -28.51 2.07 31.72
CA GLN A 354 -28.64 0.63 31.51
C GLN A 354 -27.80 0.16 30.32
N LEU A 355 -27.76 0.94 29.22
CA LEU A 355 -26.92 0.64 28.05
C LEU A 355 -25.44 0.68 28.40
N GLU A 356 -24.98 1.75 29.06
CA GLU A 356 -23.57 1.91 29.44
C GLU A 356 -23.13 0.80 30.39
N LYS A 357 -23.95 0.50 31.41
CA LYS A 357 -23.69 -0.61 32.33
C LYS A 357 -23.63 -1.95 31.61
N TYR A 358 -24.59 -2.22 30.72
CA TYR A 358 -24.61 -3.47 29.96
C TYR A 358 -23.36 -3.62 29.10
N PHE A 359 -22.95 -2.59 28.38
CA PHE A 359 -21.75 -2.66 27.54
C PHE A 359 -20.47 -2.80 28.36
N GLU A 360 -20.37 -2.16 29.52
CA GLU A 360 -19.23 -2.31 30.43
C GLU A 360 -19.11 -3.75 30.96
N GLU A 361 -20.23 -4.34 31.38
CA GLU A 361 -20.29 -5.69 31.97
C GLU A 361 -20.16 -6.81 30.94
N ASN A 362 -20.66 -6.62 29.71
CA ASN A 362 -20.80 -7.69 28.71
C ASN A 362 -19.84 -7.57 27.53
N ALA A 363 -19.13 -6.44 27.34
CA ALA A 363 -18.09 -6.39 26.33
C ALA A 363 -16.93 -7.32 26.71
N THR A 364 -16.57 -8.24 25.83
CA THR A 364 -15.46 -9.18 26.05
C THR A 364 -14.39 -9.01 24.99
N ASP A 365 -13.17 -9.43 25.29
CA ASP A 365 -12.14 -9.60 24.26
C ASP A 365 -12.57 -10.68 23.24
N PHE A 366 -11.91 -10.68 22.08
CA PHE A 366 -12.28 -11.57 20.98
C PHE A 366 -12.00 -13.05 21.25
N ILE A 367 -11.02 -13.39 22.12
CA ILE A 367 -10.70 -14.77 22.46
C ILE A 367 -11.85 -15.32 23.31
N ARG A 368 -12.23 -14.62 24.38
CA ARG A 368 -13.37 -14.99 25.22
C ARG A 368 -14.67 -15.04 24.42
N TYR A 369 -14.88 -14.09 23.52
CA TYR A 369 -16.05 -14.09 22.65
C TYR A 369 -16.10 -15.34 21.75
N LYS A 370 -15.02 -15.64 21.02
CA LYS A 370 -14.92 -16.86 20.18
C LYS A 370 -15.09 -18.12 21.02
N ALA A 371 -14.49 -18.17 22.22
CA ALA A 371 -14.63 -19.30 23.12
C ALA A 371 -16.08 -19.50 23.52
N ASN A 372 -16.76 -18.46 24.01
CA ASN A 372 -18.16 -18.57 24.45
C ASN A 372 -19.09 -19.01 23.32
N MET A 373 -18.93 -18.45 22.11
CA MET A 373 -19.81 -18.76 20.98
C MET A 373 -19.62 -20.17 20.41
N LEU A 374 -18.39 -20.69 20.40
CA LEU A 374 -18.06 -21.93 19.70
C LEU A 374 -17.80 -23.11 20.65
N MET A 375 -17.55 -22.85 21.94
CA MET A 375 -17.33 -23.91 22.92
C MET A 375 -18.60 -24.69 23.24
N ASP A 376 -19.78 -24.07 23.16
CA ASP A 376 -21.06 -24.78 23.32
C ASP A 376 -21.30 -25.81 22.20
N GLU A 377 -20.88 -25.51 20.97
CA GLU A 377 -20.94 -26.45 19.83
C GLU A 377 -19.86 -27.54 19.88
N ALA A 378 -18.76 -27.26 20.60
CA ALA A 378 -17.57 -28.11 20.69
C ALA A 378 -17.48 -28.93 21.99
N LYS A 379 -18.39 -28.74 22.95
CA LYS A 379 -18.26 -29.21 24.35
C LYS A 379 -17.93 -30.70 24.52
N HIS A 380 -18.18 -31.55 23.52
CA HIS A 380 -17.87 -32.99 23.54
C HIS A 380 -17.13 -33.52 22.30
N ASP A 381 -16.61 -32.65 21.44
CA ASP A 381 -15.91 -33.04 20.21
C ASP A 381 -14.48 -32.49 20.19
N PRO A 382 -13.46 -33.34 20.44
CA PRO A 382 -12.06 -32.93 20.40
C PRO A 382 -11.63 -32.33 19.06
N ILE A 383 -12.25 -32.73 17.94
CA ILE A 383 -11.92 -32.22 16.61
C ILE A 383 -12.39 -30.77 16.49
N LYS A 384 -13.64 -30.49 16.87
CA LYS A 384 -14.18 -29.12 16.89
C LYS A 384 -13.43 -28.21 17.86
N LYS A 385 -13.01 -28.73 19.02
CA LYS A 385 -12.15 -27.96 19.94
C LYS A 385 -10.83 -27.59 19.27
N ALA A 386 -10.22 -28.50 18.52
CA ALA A 386 -8.98 -28.24 17.78
C ALA A 386 -9.17 -27.28 16.59
N ASP A 387 -10.31 -27.30 15.90
CA ASP A 387 -10.68 -26.30 14.87
C ASP A 387 -10.81 -24.91 15.50
N LEU A 388 -11.51 -24.80 16.63
CA LEU A 388 -11.69 -23.54 17.36
C LEU A 388 -10.34 -22.92 17.79
N ILE A 389 -9.44 -23.74 18.34
CA ILE A 389 -8.10 -23.27 18.71
C ILE A 389 -7.36 -22.74 17.48
N ARG A 390 -7.42 -23.44 16.34
CA ARG A 390 -6.78 -22.97 15.09
C ARG A 390 -7.36 -21.64 14.62
N ASP A 391 -8.65 -21.43 14.73
CA ASP A 391 -9.30 -20.16 14.36
C ASP A 391 -8.90 -19.01 15.29
N MET A 392 -8.71 -19.27 16.59
CA MET A 392 -8.19 -18.27 17.54
C MET A 392 -6.72 -17.93 17.25
N VAL A 393 -5.90 -18.94 17.01
CA VAL A 393 -4.48 -18.78 16.61
C VAL A 393 -4.38 -17.93 15.35
N MET A 394 -5.26 -18.15 14.37
CA MET A 394 -5.30 -17.35 13.14
C MET A 394 -5.61 -15.87 13.41
N SER A 395 -6.52 -15.57 14.32
CA SER A 395 -6.78 -14.16 14.71
C SER A 395 -5.60 -13.55 15.45
N ILE A 396 -4.98 -14.29 16.38
CA ILE A 396 -3.79 -13.83 17.11
C ILE A 396 -2.64 -13.54 16.14
N SER A 397 -2.48 -14.35 15.09
CA SER A 397 -1.39 -14.17 14.12
C SER A 397 -1.50 -12.86 13.32
N LYS A 398 -2.71 -12.27 13.22
CA LYS A 398 -2.94 -10.97 12.55
C LYS A 398 -2.48 -9.77 13.37
N ILE A 399 -2.28 -9.92 14.68
CA ILE A 399 -1.87 -8.83 15.56
C ILE A 399 -0.42 -8.44 15.24
N PRO A 400 -0.13 -7.19 14.82
CA PRO A 400 1.23 -6.78 14.47
C PRO A 400 2.17 -6.77 15.68
N ASP A 401 1.68 -6.28 16.82
CA ASP A 401 2.47 -6.13 18.05
C ASP A 401 2.82 -7.49 18.67
N GLN A 402 4.11 -7.73 18.91
CA GLN A 402 4.58 -9.02 19.40
C GLN A 402 4.24 -9.26 20.87
N ILE A 403 4.23 -8.21 21.70
CA ILE A 403 3.93 -8.31 23.13
C ILE A 403 2.45 -8.59 23.32
N GLN A 404 1.58 -7.88 22.59
CA GLN A 404 0.15 -8.15 22.59
C GLN A 404 -0.15 -9.57 22.13
N ARG A 405 0.52 -10.06 21.08
CA ARG A 405 0.38 -11.47 20.66
C ARG A 405 0.69 -12.43 21.79
N GLU A 406 1.80 -12.24 22.50
CA GLU A 406 2.19 -13.08 23.61
C GLU A 406 1.14 -13.10 24.72
N VAL A 407 0.60 -11.93 25.10
CA VAL A 407 -0.48 -11.84 26.10
C VAL A 407 -1.75 -12.57 25.64
N TYR A 408 -2.15 -12.44 24.38
CA TYR A 408 -3.31 -13.17 23.86
C TYR A 408 -3.08 -14.68 23.73
N VAL A 409 -1.84 -15.13 23.50
CA VAL A 409 -1.49 -16.55 23.54
C VAL A 409 -1.69 -17.11 24.95
N GLN A 410 -1.22 -16.41 25.98
CA GLN A 410 -1.40 -16.80 27.37
C GLN A 410 -2.89 -16.91 27.73
N GLU A 411 -3.69 -15.92 27.34
CA GLU A 411 -5.14 -15.93 27.62
C GLU A 411 -5.87 -17.05 26.86
N CYS A 412 -5.49 -17.30 25.59
CA CYS A 412 -6.03 -18.40 24.79
C CYS A 412 -5.70 -19.77 25.40
N ALA A 413 -4.44 -19.99 25.80
CA ALA A 413 -3.99 -21.20 26.48
C ALA A 413 -4.81 -21.47 27.76
N ARG A 414 -5.00 -20.42 28.57
CA ARG A 414 -5.77 -20.47 29.82
C ARG A 414 -7.25 -20.79 29.60
N ILE A 415 -7.90 -20.17 28.63
CA ILE A 415 -9.33 -20.38 28.34
C ILE A 415 -9.57 -21.77 27.72
N MET A 416 -8.68 -22.20 26.83
CA MET A 416 -8.85 -23.44 26.07
C MET A 416 -8.29 -24.67 26.79
N ASP A 417 -7.62 -24.49 27.94
CA ASP A 417 -6.96 -25.55 28.71
C ASP A 417 -5.98 -26.36 27.83
N ILE A 418 -5.02 -25.64 27.25
CA ILE A 418 -3.96 -26.19 26.40
C ILE A 418 -2.64 -25.48 26.70
N SER A 419 -1.50 -26.12 26.41
CA SER A 419 -0.19 -25.50 26.65
C SER A 419 0.10 -24.36 25.68
N GLU A 420 0.73 -23.31 26.20
CA GLU A 420 1.20 -22.15 25.40
C GLU A 420 2.16 -22.60 24.28
N ASP A 421 3.04 -23.57 24.56
CA ASP A 421 3.98 -24.13 23.58
C ASP A 421 3.28 -24.66 22.33
N VAL A 422 2.11 -25.28 22.47
CA VAL A 422 1.35 -25.80 21.32
C VAL A 422 0.83 -24.65 20.47
N ILE A 423 0.34 -23.58 21.10
CA ILE A 423 -0.14 -22.38 20.42
C ILE A 423 1.01 -21.66 19.71
N PHE A 424 2.15 -21.45 20.37
CA PHE A 424 3.34 -20.83 19.78
C PHE A 424 3.87 -21.63 18.58
N ASN A 425 3.93 -22.95 18.70
CA ASN A 425 4.33 -23.81 17.57
C ASN A 425 3.35 -23.71 16.40
N SER A 426 2.05 -23.63 16.68
CA SER A 426 1.03 -23.42 15.65
C SER A 426 1.19 -22.07 14.95
N LEU A 427 1.40 -20.99 15.71
CA LEU A 427 1.69 -19.65 15.17
C LEU A 427 2.94 -19.65 14.27
N ALA A 428 4.02 -20.31 14.70
CA ALA A 428 5.25 -20.42 13.94
C ALA A 428 5.08 -21.21 12.63
N GLN A 429 4.30 -22.30 12.64
CA GLN A 429 3.96 -23.03 11.42
C GLN A 429 3.11 -22.21 10.47
N GLN A 430 2.18 -21.41 11.00
CA GLN A 430 1.30 -20.56 10.21
C GLN A 430 2.07 -19.40 9.56
N GLY A 431 2.97 -18.74 10.28
CA GLY A 431 3.85 -17.71 9.70
C GLY A 431 4.73 -18.24 8.56
N ARG A 432 5.19 -19.50 8.64
CA ARG A 432 5.92 -20.15 7.53
C ARG A 432 5.02 -20.42 6.31
N LYS A 433 3.77 -20.84 6.54
CA LYS A 433 2.78 -21.03 5.46
C LYS A 433 2.38 -19.72 4.79
N GLU A 434 2.13 -18.66 5.57
CA GLU A 434 1.82 -17.34 5.03
C GLU A 434 2.99 -16.79 4.19
N LEU A 435 4.25 -17.00 4.62
CA LEU A 435 5.43 -16.67 3.79
C LEU A 435 5.46 -17.46 2.47
N GLN A 436 5.15 -18.76 2.51
CA GLN A 436 5.11 -19.61 1.32
C GLN A 436 3.95 -19.25 0.38
N GLU A 437 2.78 -18.90 0.92
CA GLU A 437 1.61 -18.48 0.17
C GLU A 437 1.77 -17.06 -0.39
N ALA A 438 2.40 -16.15 0.34
CA ALA A 438 2.78 -14.83 -0.16
C ALA A 438 3.78 -14.96 -1.32
N ASN A 439 4.79 -15.83 -1.19
CA ASN A 439 5.71 -16.14 -2.28
C ASN A 439 5.00 -16.80 -3.48
N LYS A 440 3.98 -17.65 -3.24
CA LYS A 440 3.19 -18.27 -4.29
C LYS A 440 2.24 -17.29 -4.99
N LYS A 441 1.55 -16.41 -4.24
CA LYS A 441 0.70 -15.33 -4.78
C LYS A 441 1.53 -14.31 -5.52
N TYR A 442 2.69 -13.93 -5.00
CA TYR A 442 3.65 -13.09 -5.72
C TYR A 442 4.06 -13.73 -7.06
N ASN A 443 4.31 -15.04 -7.08
CA ASN A 443 4.59 -15.78 -8.32
C ASN A 443 3.35 -15.94 -9.24
N GLU A 444 2.13 -16.00 -8.71
CA GLU A 444 0.87 -16.08 -9.47
C GLU A 444 0.40 -14.71 -10.00
N GLU A 445 0.63 -13.62 -9.28
CA GLU A 445 0.38 -12.25 -9.73
C GLU A 445 1.38 -11.85 -10.82
N ARG A 446 2.65 -12.29 -10.73
CA ARG A 446 3.59 -12.26 -11.87
C ARG A 446 3.06 -13.00 -13.09
N LYS A 447 2.35 -14.12 -12.92
CA LYS A 447 1.72 -14.88 -14.03
C LYS A 447 0.44 -14.24 -14.57
N LYS A 448 -0.32 -13.49 -13.75
CA LYS A 448 -1.56 -12.81 -14.17
C LYS A 448 -1.32 -11.45 -14.83
N LEU A 449 -0.18 -10.82 -14.55
CA LEU A 449 0.28 -9.61 -15.24
C LEU A 449 0.95 -9.90 -16.59
N GLU A 450 0.99 -11.15 -17.05
CA GLU A 450 1.26 -11.47 -18.45
C GLU A 450 0.08 -10.99 -19.32
N VAL A 451 0.21 -9.76 -19.81
CA VAL A 451 -0.58 -9.19 -20.91
C VAL A 451 -0.68 -10.22 -22.02
N VAL A 452 -1.89 -10.40 -22.56
CA VAL A 452 -2.15 -11.20 -23.77
C VAL A 452 -1.21 -10.72 -24.88
N HIS A 453 -0.08 -11.41 -25.03
CA HIS A 453 0.64 -11.49 -26.28
C HIS A 453 0.42 -12.91 -26.80
N SER A 454 -0.10 -12.93 -28.01
CA SER A 454 -0.28 -14.07 -28.89
C SER A 454 0.77 -15.16 -28.69
N LYS A 455 0.31 -16.42 -28.75
CA LYS A 455 1.15 -17.61 -28.93
C LYS A 455 2.30 -17.33 -29.91
N SER A 456 3.49 -17.10 -29.38
CA SER A 456 4.75 -17.22 -30.10
C SER A 456 5.76 -17.84 -29.14
N GLU A 457 6.06 -19.09 -29.45
CA GLU A 457 7.13 -19.97 -28.96
C GLU A 457 8.01 -19.44 -27.80
N GLN A 458 7.88 -20.11 -26.66
CA GLN A 458 8.82 -20.05 -25.54
C GLN A 458 10.24 -20.40 -26.02
N ARG A 459 11.13 -19.40 -26.09
CA ARG A 459 12.57 -19.63 -25.96
C ARG A 459 12.92 -19.57 -24.48
N ASN A 460 13.27 -20.73 -23.91
CA ASN A 460 13.87 -20.85 -22.57
C ASN A 460 15.06 -19.87 -22.47
N ARG A 461 14.98 -18.87 -21.59
CA ARG A 461 16.16 -18.10 -21.16
C ARG A 461 16.83 -18.90 -20.02
N PRO A 462 18.05 -19.43 -20.19
CA PRO A 462 18.72 -20.19 -19.14
C PRO A 462 19.44 -19.21 -18.20
N GLU A 463 18.75 -18.71 -17.18
CA GLU A 463 19.36 -17.82 -16.17
C GLU A 463 20.43 -18.53 -15.30
N ASP A 464 20.53 -19.86 -15.39
CA ASP A 464 21.51 -20.68 -14.64
C ASP A 464 22.74 -21.11 -15.45
N ASP A 465 22.87 -20.72 -16.73
CA ASP A 465 24.05 -21.06 -17.55
C ASP A 465 25.21 -20.08 -17.31
N PRO A 466 26.35 -20.53 -16.74
CA PRO A 466 27.50 -19.66 -16.49
C PRO A 466 28.04 -18.98 -17.77
N LEU A 467 27.95 -19.63 -18.94
CA LEU A 467 28.39 -19.03 -20.19
C LEU A 467 27.49 -17.87 -20.60
N TYR A 468 26.17 -18.07 -20.49
CA TYR A 468 25.18 -17.01 -20.77
C TYR A 468 25.42 -15.78 -19.89
N ILE A 469 25.70 -15.98 -18.60
CA ILE A 469 26.01 -14.88 -17.67
C ILE A 469 27.29 -14.15 -18.09
N LEU A 470 28.35 -14.86 -18.43
CA LEU A 470 29.63 -14.28 -18.84
C LEU A 470 29.50 -13.51 -20.16
N GLU A 471 28.80 -14.04 -21.15
CA GLU A 471 28.55 -13.36 -22.41
C GLU A 471 27.67 -12.11 -22.22
N ARG A 472 26.64 -12.19 -21.37
CA ARG A 472 25.81 -11.04 -21.01
C ARG A 472 26.63 -9.93 -20.35
N LYS A 473 27.57 -10.28 -19.46
CA LYS A 473 28.49 -9.32 -18.84
C LYS A 473 29.42 -8.63 -19.84
N ILE A 474 29.86 -9.32 -20.89
CA ILE A 474 30.64 -8.69 -21.97
C ILE A 474 29.79 -7.61 -22.67
N ILE A 475 28.52 -7.90 -22.96
CA ILE A 475 27.60 -6.92 -23.55
C ILE A 475 27.35 -5.75 -22.60
N GLU A 476 27.14 -6.02 -21.32
CA GLU A 476 26.98 -5.00 -20.27
C GLU A 476 28.19 -4.06 -20.19
N ILE A 477 29.42 -4.61 -20.17
CA ILE A 477 30.66 -3.82 -20.19
C ILE A 477 30.71 -2.92 -21.41
N LEU A 478 30.35 -3.43 -22.60
CA LEU A 478 30.35 -2.66 -23.83
C LEU A 478 29.28 -1.55 -23.83
N LEU A 479 28.12 -1.76 -23.21
CA LEU A 479 27.06 -0.77 -23.10
C LEU A 479 27.39 0.34 -22.10
N LEU A 480 27.90 -0.03 -20.93
CA LEU A 480 28.13 0.92 -19.83
C LEU A 480 29.47 1.65 -19.96
N TYR A 481 30.53 0.93 -20.35
CA TYR A 481 31.91 1.42 -20.27
C TYR A 481 32.63 1.44 -21.62
N GLY A 482 32.02 0.98 -22.71
CA GLY A 482 32.72 0.77 -23.99
C GLY A 482 33.50 1.98 -24.50
N ASN A 483 32.96 3.20 -24.42
CA ASN A 483 33.63 4.42 -24.88
C ASN A 483 34.64 5.03 -23.88
N VAL A 484 34.79 4.45 -22.68
CA VAL A 484 35.70 4.95 -21.64
C VAL A 484 37.14 4.55 -21.98
N LYS A 485 38.09 5.47 -21.81
CA LYS A 485 39.52 5.20 -21.93
C LYS A 485 40.08 4.73 -20.59
N GLU A 486 40.80 3.62 -20.62
CA GLU A 486 41.39 3.00 -19.43
C GLU A 486 42.81 2.51 -19.74
N VAL A 487 43.62 2.36 -18.69
CA VAL A 487 44.99 1.86 -18.81
C VAL A 487 45.01 0.37 -18.47
N PHE A 488 45.26 -0.45 -19.48
CA PHE A 488 45.38 -1.91 -19.34
C PHE A 488 46.84 -2.34 -19.22
N THR A 489 47.10 -3.40 -18.46
CA THR A 489 48.45 -3.98 -18.34
C THR A 489 48.55 -5.22 -19.21
N GLU A 490 49.47 -5.18 -20.16
CA GLU A 490 49.82 -6.27 -21.07
C GLU A 490 51.21 -6.81 -20.71
N LEU A 491 51.42 -8.10 -20.93
CA LEU A 491 52.69 -8.77 -20.64
C LEU A 491 53.41 -9.00 -21.97
N VAL A 492 54.57 -8.37 -22.13
CA VAL A 492 55.41 -8.52 -23.32
C VAL A 492 56.61 -9.38 -22.94
N TYR A 493 56.90 -10.37 -23.79
CA TYR A 493 58.06 -11.24 -23.65
C TYR A 493 59.23 -10.57 -24.39
N GLU A 494 60.19 -10.03 -23.64
CA GLU A 494 61.39 -9.40 -24.19
C GLU A 494 62.62 -10.24 -23.87
N THR A 495 63.54 -10.33 -24.81
CA THR A 495 64.80 -11.04 -24.58
C THR A 495 65.79 -10.11 -23.89
N ASN A 496 66.33 -10.50 -22.72
CA ASN A 496 67.39 -9.74 -22.08
C ASN A 496 68.73 -9.88 -22.83
N GLU A 497 69.75 -9.13 -22.42
CA GLU A 497 71.10 -9.17 -23.03
C GLU A 497 71.80 -10.55 -22.94
N GLU A 498 71.29 -11.46 -22.11
CA GLU A 498 71.78 -12.84 -21.95
C GLU A 498 70.95 -13.87 -22.75
N ASN A 499 70.04 -13.40 -23.61
CA ASN A 499 69.17 -14.20 -24.48
C ASN A 499 68.07 -15.00 -23.74
N ASP A 500 67.77 -14.65 -22.48
CA ASP A 500 66.65 -15.19 -21.71
C ASP A 500 65.36 -14.38 -21.92
N ILE A 501 64.22 -15.07 -21.95
CA ILE A 501 62.90 -14.45 -22.09
C ILE A 501 62.47 -13.86 -20.73
N VAL A 502 62.44 -12.55 -20.63
CA VAL A 502 61.94 -11.80 -19.47
C VAL A 502 60.54 -11.28 -19.76
N VAL A 503 59.65 -11.35 -18.77
CA VAL A 503 58.26 -10.88 -18.87
C VAL A 503 58.19 -9.46 -18.32
N ASN A 504 57.93 -8.48 -19.18
CA ASN A 504 57.78 -7.08 -18.81
C ASN A 504 56.30 -6.65 -18.88
N GLU A 505 55.88 -5.80 -17.95
CA GLU A 505 54.54 -5.21 -17.91
C GLU A 505 54.50 -3.90 -18.70
N HIS A 506 53.75 -3.89 -19.80
CA HIS A 506 53.48 -2.68 -20.58
C HIS A 506 52.08 -2.15 -20.24
N LYS A 507 51.99 -0.84 -19.96
CA LYS A 507 50.72 -0.14 -19.75
C LYS A 507 50.26 0.48 -21.06
N VAL A 508 49.12 0.01 -21.56
CA VAL A 508 48.51 0.47 -22.82
C VAL A 508 47.21 1.19 -22.50
N GLU A 509 47.12 2.46 -22.91
CA GLU A 509 45.87 3.23 -22.83
C GLU A 509 45.04 2.99 -24.09
N GLN A 510 43.84 2.47 -23.94
CA GLN A 510 42.91 2.19 -25.03
C GLN A 510 41.47 2.27 -24.54
N LYS A 511 40.51 2.38 -25.47
CA LYS A 511 39.09 2.34 -25.08
C LYS A 511 38.69 0.93 -24.69
N VAL A 512 37.71 0.81 -23.79
CA VAL A 512 37.20 -0.48 -23.33
C VAL A 512 36.71 -1.36 -24.48
N TYR A 513 35.97 -0.80 -25.46
CA TYR A 513 35.50 -1.59 -26.60
C TYR A 513 36.65 -2.12 -27.46
N GLU A 514 37.74 -1.35 -27.61
CA GLU A 514 38.94 -1.76 -28.36
C GLU A 514 39.62 -2.93 -27.65
N ARG A 515 39.78 -2.82 -26.33
CA ARG A 515 40.36 -3.89 -25.50
C ARG A 515 39.56 -5.18 -25.58
N VAL A 516 38.22 -5.11 -25.45
CA VAL A 516 37.33 -6.27 -25.54
C VAL A 516 37.39 -6.89 -26.94
N PHE A 517 37.34 -6.05 -27.97
CA PHE A 517 37.41 -6.49 -29.37
C PHE A 517 38.73 -7.21 -29.69
N LEU A 518 39.87 -6.59 -29.38
CA LEU A 518 41.20 -7.19 -29.59
C LEU A 518 41.35 -8.50 -28.81
N SER A 519 40.91 -8.55 -27.55
CA SER A 519 41.01 -9.76 -26.73
C SER A 519 40.25 -10.95 -27.32
N LEU A 520 39.00 -10.73 -27.74
CA LEU A 520 38.17 -11.80 -28.31
C LEU A 520 38.66 -12.21 -29.70
N GLN A 521 39.21 -11.27 -30.48
CA GLN A 521 39.77 -11.56 -31.79
C GLN A 521 41.09 -12.34 -31.70
N GLU A 522 41.99 -11.97 -30.78
CA GLU A 522 43.23 -12.71 -30.49
C GLU A 522 42.96 -14.17 -30.10
N ASP A 523 41.88 -14.41 -29.34
CA ASP A 523 41.50 -15.75 -28.91
C ASP A 523 40.65 -16.52 -29.95
N GLU A 524 40.30 -15.90 -31.08
CA GLU A 524 39.32 -16.40 -32.06
C GLU A 524 37.96 -16.82 -31.42
N VAL A 525 37.53 -16.09 -30.38
CA VAL A 525 36.32 -16.40 -29.62
C VAL A 525 35.11 -15.66 -30.19
N HIS A 526 34.02 -16.40 -30.42
CA HIS A 526 32.72 -15.86 -30.75
C HIS A 526 31.73 -16.14 -29.62
N LEU A 527 30.84 -15.17 -29.35
CA LEU A 527 29.73 -15.35 -28.42
C LEU A 527 28.79 -16.43 -28.97
N THR A 528 28.45 -17.40 -28.12
CA THR A 528 27.62 -18.56 -28.47
C THR A 528 26.14 -18.21 -28.54
N ASN A 529 25.70 -17.23 -27.76
CA ASN A 529 24.34 -16.73 -27.83
C ASN A 529 24.13 -15.86 -29.07
N SER A 530 23.17 -16.25 -29.93
CA SER A 530 22.87 -15.56 -31.19
C SER A 530 22.39 -14.12 -31.00
N LEU A 531 21.73 -13.81 -29.87
CA LEU A 531 21.31 -12.46 -29.53
C LEU A 531 22.52 -11.61 -29.12
N PHE A 532 23.36 -12.10 -28.20
CA PHE A 532 24.56 -11.37 -27.77
C PHE A 532 25.56 -11.19 -28.90
N GLN A 533 25.71 -12.17 -29.80
CA GLN A 533 26.55 -12.03 -30.99
C GLN A 533 26.07 -10.88 -31.92
N LYS A 534 24.75 -10.74 -32.09
CA LYS A 534 24.17 -9.62 -32.86
C LYS A 534 24.37 -8.28 -32.15
N ILE A 535 24.12 -8.22 -30.83
CA ILE A 535 24.31 -6.99 -30.04
C ILE A 535 25.78 -6.57 -30.09
N TYR A 536 26.71 -7.49 -29.84
CA TYR A 536 28.16 -7.27 -29.93
C TYR A 536 28.55 -6.70 -31.29
N SER A 537 28.15 -7.34 -32.38
CA SER A 537 28.49 -6.89 -33.73
C SER A 537 27.93 -5.49 -34.02
N ASN A 538 26.70 -5.19 -33.57
CA ASN A 538 26.11 -3.86 -33.68
C ASN A 538 26.87 -2.82 -32.86
N LEU A 539 27.25 -3.15 -31.61
CA LEU A 539 28.00 -2.25 -30.74
C LEU A 539 29.36 -1.89 -31.32
N ILE A 540 30.13 -2.88 -31.76
CA ILE A 540 31.45 -2.64 -32.37
C ILE A 540 31.31 -1.81 -33.65
N ALA A 541 30.33 -2.11 -34.51
CA ALA A 541 30.06 -1.29 -35.70
C ALA A 541 29.67 0.14 -35.33
N TYR A 542 28.82 0.32 -34.32
CA TYR A 542 28.39 1.63 -33.86
C TYR A 542 29.55 2.46 -33.30
N TYR A 543 30.42 1.85 -32.47
CA TYR A 543 31.61 2.50 -31.93
C TYR A 543 32.61 2.96 -33.00
N ASN A 544 32.71 2.23 -34.11
CA ASN A 544 33.62 2.57 -35.21
C ASN A 544 33.09 3.67 -36.12
N HIS A 545 31.78 3.91 -36.16
CA HIS A 545 31.14 4.82 -37.13
C HIS A 545 30.48 6.06 -36.51
N ASN A 546 30.16 6.04 -35.21
CA ASN A 546 29.39 7.10 -34.54
C ASN A 546 30.03 7.50 -33.21
N GLU A 547 29.73 8.71 -32.74
CA GLU A 547 29.96 9.06 -31.33
C GLU A 547 28.96 8.33 -30.43
N TRP A 548 29.45 7.80 -29.30
CA TRP A 548 28.62 7.00 -28.39
C TRP A 548 27.48 7.83 -27.78
N SER A 549 26.25 7.42 -28.04
CA SER A 549 25.04 7.89 -27.35
C SER A 549 24.06 6.74 -27.24
N LEU A 550 23.74 6.36 -26.00
CA LEU A 550 22.82 5.25 -25.72
C LEU A 550 21.44 5.46 -26.36
N GLU A 551 20.90 6.69 -26.28
CA GLU A 551 19.61 7.03 -26.88
C GLU A 551 19.60 6.87 -28.40
N ASN A 552 20.69 7.26 -29.07
CA ASN A 552 20.79 7.14 -30.52
C ASN A 552 21.07 5.70 -30.95
N TYR A 553 21.79 4.92 -30.15
CA TYR A 553 22.00 3.49 -30.35
C TYR A 553 20.67 2.72 -30.25
N LEU A 554 19.88 2.94 -29.19
CA LEU A 554 18.57 2.30 -29.00
C LEU A 554 17.59 2.54 -30.16
N LYS A 555 17.64 3.72 -30.80
CA LYS A 555 16.79 4.05 -31.96
C LYS A 555 17.10 3.23 -33.22
N GLN A 556 18.31 2.69 -33.34
CA GLN A 556 18.76 1.93 -34.52
C GLN A 556 18.57 0.42 -34.36
N LEU A 557 18.24 -0.04 -33.16
CA LEU A 557 18.04 -1.46 -32.87
C LEU A 557 16.66 -1.95 -33.30
N ASP A 558 16.60 -3.21 -33.69
CA ASP A 558 15.33 -3.91 -33.84
C ASP A 558 14.67 -4.13 -32.46
N THR A 559 13.38 -4.47 -32.47
CA THR A 559 12.58 -4.64 -31.24
C THR A 559 13.13 -5.74 -30.34
N GLU A 560 13.75 -6.79 -30.90
CA GLU A 560 14.29 -7.91 -30.12
C GLU A 560 15.57 -7.51 -29.37
N LEU A 561 16.50 -6.83 -30.03
CA LEU A 561 17.75 -6.35 -29.45
C LEU A 561 17.51 -5.20 -28.48
N SER A 562 16.59 -4.27 -28.81
CA SER A 562 16.27 -3.12 -27.96
C SER A 562 15.72 -3.54 -26.58
N ASN A 563 14.89 -4.58 -26.53
CA ASN A 563 14.37 -5.10 -25.27
C ASN A 563 15.46 -5.69 -24.37
N GLU A 564 16.42 -6.44 -24.94
CA GLU A 564 17.51 -7.03 -24.16
C GLU A 564 18.52 -5.97 -23.69
N VAL A 565 18.85 -5.01 -24.54
CA VAL A 565 19.72 -3.87 -24.17
C VAL A 565 19.08 -3.05 -23.04
N THR A 566 17.79 -2.75 -23.14
CA THR A 566 17.04 -2.03 -22.10
C THR A 566 17.02 -2.81 -20.78
N SER A 567 16.82 -4.12 -20.84
CA SER A 567 16.86 -5.02 -19.68
C SER A 567 18.22 -4.96 -18.96
N ILE A 568 19.32 -5.04 -19.70
CA ILE A 568 20.69 -4.96 -19.15
C ILE A 568 20.92 -3.61 -18.45
N ILE A 569 20.44 -2.51 -19.01
CA ILE A 569 20.62 -1.16 -18.45
C ILE A 569 19.78 -0.97 -17.18
N MET A 570 18.52 -1.40 -17.19
CA MET A 570 17.64 -1.31 -16.02
C MET A 570 18.15 -2.16 -14.85
N ASP A 571 18.75 -3.32 -15.13
CA ASP A 571 19.38 -4.16 -14.10
C ASP A 571 20.59 -3.49 -13.45
N ASP A 572 21.35 -2.66 -14.17
CA ASP A 572 22.46 -1.89 -13.59
C ASP A 572 21.98 -0.79 -12.63
N GLU A 573 20.90 -0.08 -13.01
CA GLU A 573 20.33 1.00 -12.19
C GLU A 573 19.67 0.48 -10.90
N LYS A 574 19.20 -0.76 -10.90
CA LYS A 574 18.52 -1.41 -9.78
C LYS A 574 19.36 -1.47 -8.49
N TRP A 575 20.69 -1.50 -8.61
CA TRP A 575 21.62 -1.68 -7.49
C TRP A 575 22.50 -0.46 -7.24
N THR A 576 21.92 0.74 -7.33
CA THR A 576 22.59 1.99 -6.98
C THR A 576 22.56 2.20 -5.45
N LEU A 577 23.75 2.15 -4.82
CA LEU A 577 23.90 2.42 -3.39
C LEU A 577 23.85 3.93 -3.14
N HIS A 578 22.71 4.45 -2.71
CA HIS A 578 22.57 5.86 -2.37
C HIS A 578 23.02 6.16 -0.93
N ASN A 579 23.73 7.28 -0.77
CA ASN A 579 23.87 8.01 0.51
C ASN A 579 24.74 7.37 1.60
N TRP A 580 25.71 6.51 1.25
CA TRP A 580 26.63 5.88 2.22
C TRP A 580 27.70 6.84 2.78
N GLU A 581 27.97 7.96 2.09
CA GLU A 581 28.84 9.04 2.60
C GLU A 581 28.27 9.67 3.88
N SER A 582 26.93 9.69 4.04
CA SER A 582 26.28 10.13 5.28
C SER A 582 26.61 9.26 6.50
N GLN A 583 27.12 8.05 6.26
CA GLN A 583 27.54 7.07 7.28
C GLN A 583 29.07 6.96 7.38
N ASN A 584 29.85 7.88 6.80
CA ASN A 584 31.32 7.81 6.71
C ASN A 584 31.85 6.55 6.00
N ILE A 585 31.05 5.93 5.13
CA ILE A 585 31.46 4.77 4.34
C ILE A 585 31.67 5.22 2.89
N PHE A 586 32.94 5.34 2.50
CA PHE A 586 33.34 5.70 1.14
C PHE A 586 33.37 4.43 0.27
N VAL A 587 32.28 4.19 -0.45
CA VAL A 587 32.19 3.07 -1.40
C VAL A 587 32.93 3.45 -2.68
N LYS A 588 33.73 2.54 -3.24
CA LYS A 588 34.35 2.75 -4.55
C LYS A 588 33.25 2.97 -5.59
N GLN A 589 33.32 4.09 -6.30
CA GLN A 589 32.35 4.41 -7.35
C GLN A 589 32.45 3.38 -8.49
N LYS A 590 31.35 3.10 -9.19
CA LYS A 590 31.33 2.15 -10.34
C LYS A 590 32.30 2.55 -11.46
N THR A 591 32.70 3.82 -11.51
CA THR A 591 33.71 4.36 -12.44
C THR A 591 35.16 4.04 -12.04
N GLN A 592 35.40 3.49 -10.85
CA GLN A 592 36.74 3.13 -10.37
C GLN A 592 36.99 1.63 -10.57
N GLY A 593 38.10 1.29 -11.23
CA GLY A 593 38.50 -0.10 -11.43
C GLY A 593 37.90 -0.77 -12.67
N ILE A 594 37.43 0.02 -13.66
CA ILE A 594 36.90 -0.49 -14.93
C ILE A 594 37.92 -1.39 -15.63
N ALA A 595 39.19 -0.96 -15.73
CA ALA A 595 40.26 -1.76 -16.35
C ALA A 595 40.41 -3.15 -15.72
N GLN A 596 40.34 -3.23 -14.39
CA GLN A 596 40.39 -4.48 -13.64
C GLN A 596 39.14 -5.33 -13.93
N TYR A 597 37.94 -4.74 -13.84
CA TYR A 597 36.67 -5.44 -14.07
C TYR A 597 36.59 -6.07 -15.47
N VAL A 598 36.99 -5.31 -16.50
CA VAL A 598 37.04 -5.80 -17.89
C VAL A 598 38.05 -6.94 -18.02
N SER A 599 39.24 -6.78 -17.46
CA SER A 599 40.30 -7.80 -17.55
C SER A 599 39.91 -9.10 -16.83
N GLU A 600 39.31 -9.00 -15.64
CA GLU A 600 38.81 -10.14 -14.87
C GLU A 600 37.67 -10.86 -15.58
N THR A 601 36.74 -10.11 -16.20
CA THR A 601 35.62 -10.71 -16.93
C THR A 601 36.10 -11.49 -18.16
N ILE A 602 37.02 -10.92 -18.95
CA ILE A 602 37.63 -11.60 -20.10
C ILE A 602 38.42 -12.84 -19.65
N LEU A 603 39.24 -12.72 -18.60
CA LEU A 603 40.00 -13.84 -18.05
C LEU A 603 39.09 -14.96 -17.51
N THR A 604 37.96 -14.60 -16.90
CA THR A 604 36.98 -15.56 -16.41
C THR A 604 36.29 -16.29 -17.58
N LEU A 605 35.94 -15.57 -18.64
CA LEU A 605 35.41 -16.16 -19.87
C LEU A 605 36.42 -17.13 -20.50
N ARG A 606 37.69 -16.71 -20.66
CA ARG A 606 38.78 -17.57 -21.15
C ARG A 606 38.93 -18.83 -20.30
N MET A 607 38.97 -18.68 -18.98
CA MET A 607 39.09 -19.80 -18.05
C MET A 607 37.92 -20.78 -18.19
N TYR A 608 36.69 -20.27 -18.32
CA TYR A 608 35.51 -21.11 -18.52
C TYR A 608 35.56 -21.87 -19.86
N LEU A 609 35.91 -21.20 -20.96
CA LEU A 609 36.04 -21.84 -22.28
C LEU A 609 37.14 -22.90 -22.31
N VAL A 610 38.30 -22.64 -21.71
CA VAL A 610 39.41 -23.60 -21.63
C VAL A 610 39.04 -24.79 -20.73
N ASN A 611 38.34 -24.57 -19.60
CA ASN A 611 37.81 -25.66 -18.78
C ASN A 611 36.85 -26.56 -19.57
N ASN A 612 35.94 -25.97 -20.36
CA ASN A 612 35.04 -26.73 -21.21
C ASN A 612 35.77 -27.52 -22.31
N LEU A 613 36.87 -26.98 -22.85
CA LEU A 613 37.73 -27.73 -23.77
C LEU A 613 38.38 -28.92 -23.07
N VAL A 614 38.97 -28.72 -21.88
CA VAL A 614 39.58 -29.79 -21.08
C VAL A 614 38.59 -30.91 -20.79
N GLU A 615 37.36 -30.58 -20.37
CA GLU A 615 36.31 -31.59 -20.12
C GLU A 615 35.90 -32.33 -21.41
N LYS A 616 35.82 -31.64 -22.56
CA LYS A 616 35.57 -32.29 -23.85
C LYS A 616 36.68 -33.27 -24.24
N TYR A 617 37.95 -32.94 -23.98
CA TYR A 617 39.08 -33.85 -24.24
C TYR A 617 39.09 -35.03 -23.26
N LYS A 618 38.81 -34.80 -21.96
CA LYS A 618 38.68 -35.87 -20.96
C LYS A 618 37.57 -36.86 -21.31
N GLN A 619 36.42 -36.39 -21.79
CA GLN A 619 35.31 -37.26 -22.19
C GLN A 619 35.62 -38.13 -23.42
N LYS A 620 36.53 -37.66 -24.30
CA LYS A 620 36.96 -38.42 -25.48
C LYS A 620 38.05 -39.47 -25.17
N LEU A 621 38.77 -39.31 -24.06
CA LEU A 621 39.87 -40.19 -23.65
C LEU A 621 39.47 -41.68 -23.50
N PRO A 622 38.34 -42.02 -22.84
CA PRO A 622 37.91 -43.42 -22.67
C PRO A 622 37.51 -44.11 -23.98
N ALA A 623 37.22 -43.34 -25.04
CA ALA A 623 36.74 -43.84 -26.32
C ALA A 623 37.86 -44.02 -27.37
N GLU A 624 39.09 -43.56 -27.09
CA GLU A 624 40.20 -43.61 -28.04
C GLU A 624 41.08 -44.85 -27.80
N THR A 625 41.02 -45.82 -28.71
CA THR A 625 41.79 -47.07 -28.61
C THR A 625 43.25 -46.93 -29.09
N ASN A 626 43.63 -45.78 -29.67
CA ASN A 626 44.98 -45.54 -30.18
C ASN A 626 45.87 -44.84 -29.13
N VAL A 627 46.84 -45.57 -28.59
CA VAL A 627 47.76 -45.10 -27.54
C VAL A 627 48.50 -43.81 -27.91
N LYS A 628 48.88 -43.62 -29.18
CA LYS A 628 49.61 -42.42 -29.61
C LYS A 628 48.72 -41.17 -29.55
N ARG A 629 47.47 -41.29 -30.03
CA ARG A 629 46.47 -40.20 -29.95
C ARG A 629 46.01 -39.94 -28.53
N SER A 630 45.89 -40.97 -27.70
CA SER A 630 45.58 -40.81 -26.28
C SER A 630 46.69 -40.03 -25.56
N ASN A 631 47.97 -40.30 -25.87
CA ASN A 631 49.09 -39.53 -25.31
C ASN A 631 49.12 -38.09 -25.82
N GLU A 632 48.85 -37.85 -27.11
CA GLU A 632 48.73 -36.49 -27.67
C GLU A 632 47.59 -35.70 -26.98
N MET A 633 46.43 -36.32 -26.72
CA MET A 633 45.32 -35.70 -25.99
C MET A 633 45.66 -35.41 -24.53
N LEU A 634 46.40 -36.29 -23.85
CA LEU A 634 46.87 -36.07 -22.48
C LEU A 634 47.83 -34.88 -22.39
N THR A 635 48.76 -34.74 -23.33
CA THR A 635 49.65 -33.56 -23.41
C THR A 635 48.83 -32.28 -23.58
N VAL A 636 47.85 -32.27 -24.49
CA VAL A 636 46.96 -31.13 -24.71
C VAL A 636 46.15 -30.77 -23.45
N ILE A 637 45.66 -31.77 -22.70
CA ILE A 637 44.99 -31.54 -21.41
C ILE A 637 45.93 -30.92 -20.37
N MET A 638 47.18 -31.39 -20.30
CA MET A 638 48.20 -30.84 -19.39
C MET A 638 48.55 -29.39 -19.73
N ASP A 639 48.67 -29.06 -21.02
CA ASP A 639 48.96 -27.71 -21.49
C ASP A 639 47.81 -26.75 -21.15
N TYR A 640 46.55 -27.13 -21.44
CA TYR A 640 45.39 -26.32 -21.08
C TYR A 640 45.20 -26.18 -19.56
N THR A 641 45.49 -27.23 -18.79
CA THR A 641 45.45 -27.16 -17.32
C THR A 641 46.52 -26.21 -16.78
N SER A 642 47.69 -26.15 -17.42
CA SER A 642 48.74 -25.17 -17.10
C SER A 642 48.29 -23.74 -17.41
N LEU A 643 47.57 -23.55 -18.53
CA LEU A 643 46.97 -22.26 -18.90
C LEU A 643 45.88 -21.80 -17.92
N ILE A 644 45.02 -22.71 -17.44
CA ILE A 644 44.01 -22.42 -16.40
C ILE A 644 44.70 -21.94 -15.11
N ASN A 645 45.78 -22.60 -14.69
CA ASN A 645 46.54 -22.18 -13.52
C ASN A 645 47.16 -20.78 -13.70
N LEU A 646 47.59 -20.44 -14.91
CA LEU A 646 48.09 -19.11 -15.24
C LEU A 646 46.97 -18.05 -15.11
N PHE A 647 45.77 -18.32 -15.64
CA PHE A 647 44.62 -17.43 -15.51
C PHE A 647 44.17 -17.26 -14.06
N SER A 648 44.08 -18.35 -13.29
CA SER A 648 43.73 -18.29 -11.87
C SER A 648 44.73 -17.46 -11.06
N LYS A 649 46.03 -17.59 -11.34
CA LYS A 649 47.07 -16.77 -10.70
C LYS A 649 46.89 -15.28 -11.02
N ARG A 650 46.49 -14.94 -12.26
CA ARG A 650 46.20 -13.55 -12.66
C ARG A 650 44.92 -12.99 -12.04
N LEU A 651 43.91 -13.83 -11.81
CA LEU A 651 42.67 -13.48 -11.11
C LEU A 651 42.85 -13.39 -9.58
N GLY A 652 44.05 -13.62 -9.05
CA GLY A 652 44.31 -13.65 -7.60
C GLY A 652 43.63 -14.82 -6.89
N GLN A 653 43.17 -15.84 -7.62
CA GLN A 653 42.49 -17.01 -7.08
C GLN A 653 43.51 -18.10 -6.70
N VAL A 654 43.43 -18.60 -5.47
CA VAL A 654 44.22 -19.74 -5.01
C VAL A 654 43.60 -21.03 -5.58
N THR A 655 44.22 -21.64 -6.60
CA THR A 655 43.86 -23.01 -6.97
C THR A 655 44.31 -23.97 -5.87
N SER A 656 43.39 -24.51 -5.08
CA SER A 656 43.74 -25.57 -4.13
C SER A 656 44.17 -26.81 -4.92
N ARG A 657 45.44 -27.21 -4.79
CA ARG A 657 45.90 -28.54 -5.18
C ARG A 657 45.16 -29.59 -4.33
N PHE A 658 44.39 -30.45 -5.01
CA PHE A 658 43.85 -31.75 -4.60
C PHE A 658 42.87 -31.83 -3.40
N LYS A 659 41.69 -32.41 -3.67
CA LYS A 659 41.04 -33.37 -2.77
C LYS A 659 40.24 -34.42 -3.58
N ASN A 660 40.71 -35.66 -3.47
CA ASN A 660 39.99 -36.94 -3.60
C ASN A 660 39.52 -37.40 -4.99
N ILE A 661 40.36 -38.21 -5.65
CA ILE A 661 39.93 -39.53 -6.13
C ILE A 661 41.02 -40.54 -5.71
N GLU A 662 40.91 -41.02 -4.47
CA GLU A 662 41.23 -42.42 -4.14
C GLU A 662 39.88 -43.14 -4.09
N GLY A 663 39.75 -44.25 -4.82
CA GLY A 663 38.53 -45.05 -4.95
C GLY A 663 38.27 -45.44 -6.39
#